data_AF-A0AB37NQ93-F1
#
_entry.id   AF-A0AB37NQ93-F1
#
_cell.length_a   1.000
_cell.length_b   1.000
_cell.length_c   1.000
_cell.angle_alpha   90.00
_cell.angle_beta   90.00
_cell.angle_gamma   90.00
#
_symmetry.space_group_name_H-M   'P 1'
#
loop_
_entity.id
_entity.type
_entity.pdbx_description
1 polymer ?
#
loop_
_entity_poly.entity_id
_entity_poly.type
_entity_poly.pdbx_seq_one_letter_code
_entity_poly.pdbx_strand_id
1 'polypeptide(L)'
;MNDSKDLHSICFVSTEVEDKNSNVHFIAESADLLADCLVLLEKENKHYLTFMKENLNTIALAEKIEYAPDIICPNKVLKGSLYTNPECIDNSLAGSTFSKDLLKRVANEMKQEVFELTSFNYYCYHLAEKIGHLGEEASYSLSLADLDDSVTRLLDIKDNHYRKDWTILYYVNKFLMMHLENLPKIFEESDEKFQINYLEKLTELIAKLPDEVIFELDALDYLVQNILNDSFEWIKYEAYPACLTLAEIISHRAAPNKFTDTKWLRLEKCVRKGSVNPLRNKKNPTVLTPIKKKFVSFFSRKVVFTIAKLLPVAKDNVLLVSNKISDLDATFMPIYQTIKQKHPEKSVRAYMKMRPEDNHAMYYLTYFWNLGRAKYVFLDDYYYQLYSIRMRKEAEVIQLWHAAGAFKRFGHSSLGFKDSISLDFETRAHQNYTTSVISSSDLKPIYAEAFHMDETKIEAFGLPRLWKLFDQDYKEFRLDYFQKMYPLLKGKKVITYAPTFRGNSEERKAFQLELNLRKMKEELGQEYVVVIKLHPLVSVETQVPEDLADFVLDFSGIEMNDVLIVTDILITDYSSVIYDYSILNRPIIFYAYDLEAYSLERNFYHDYLEFVPGPVVATTEEAIKLIQTNQMITGKLQDFAEKAFEYHDGDAAARIIDYVMQD
;
A
#
# COMPACT_ATOMS: atom_id res chain seq x y z
N MET A 1 -3.93 -42.15 -39.05
CA MET A 1 -5.38 -41.85 -38.91
C MET A 1 -5.94 -41.22 -40.20
N ASN A 2 -6.32 -42.00 -41.23
CA ASN A 2 -6.95 -41.44 -42.43
C ASN A 2 -8.03 -42.33 -43.10
N ASP A 3 -8.33 -43.52 -42.55
CA ASP A 3 -9.30 -44.49 -43.10
C ASP A 3 -10.36 -44.89 -42.06
N SER A 4 -10.87 -43.91 -41.31
CA SER A 4 -12.06 -44.05 -40.45
C SER A 4 -13.05 -42.96 -40.84
N LYS A 5 -14.19 -43.35 -41.41
CA LYS A 5 -15.22 -42.40 -41.88
C LYS A 5 -16.09 -41.83 -40.76
N ASP A 6 -15.89 -42.29 -39.53
CA ASP A 6 -16.75 -41.93 -38.38
C ASP A 6 -16.09 -40.92 -37.42
N LEU A 7 -14.87 -40.44 -37.73
CA LEU A 7 -14.14 -39.43 -36.95
C LEU A 7 -14.46 -37.98 -37.40
N HIS A 8 -15.74 -37.66 -37.59
CA HIS A 8 -16.14 -36.34 -38.09
C HIS A 8 -16.23 -35.22 -37.04
N SER A 9 -15.94 -35.51 -35.76
CA SER A 9 -16.15 -34.57 -34.66
C SER A 9 -15.12 -34.69 -33.53
N ILE A 10 -13.83 -34.57 -33.87
CA ILE A 10 -12.77 -34.28 -32.89
C ILE A 10 -12.07 -32.99 -33.31
N CYS A 11 -12.09 -31.99 -32.43
CA CYS A 11 -11.42 -30.71 -32.65
C CYS A 11 -10.14 -30.67 -31.81
N PHE A 12 -8.98 -30.73 -32.46
CA PHE A 12 -7.68 -30.64 -31.80
C PHE A 12 -7.30 -29.17 -31.61
N VAL A 13 -7.06 -28.75 -30.37
CA VAL A 13 -6.53 -27.41 -30.06
C VAL A 13 -5.06 -27.56 -29.68
N SER A 14 -4.18 -27.25 -30.64
CA SER A 14 -2.75 -27.06 -30.41
C SER A 14 -2.48 -25.57 -30.18
N THR A 15 -1.88 -25.22 -29.05
CA THR A 15 -1.14 -23.96 -28.93
C THR A 15 0.19 -24.09 -29.66
N GLU A 16 0.69 -23.02 -30.27
CA GLU A 16 1.86 -23.08 -31.16
C GLU A 16 3.13 -23.57 -30.44
N VAL A 17 3.97 -24.29 -31.20
CA VAL A 17 5.05 -25.13 -30.67
C VAL A 17 6.39 -24.42 -30.78
N GLU A 18 6.94 -23.95 -29.65
CA GLU A 18 8.38 -23.61 -29.55
C GLU A 18 9.11 -24.29 -28.38
N ASP A 19 8.42 -24.92 -27.42
CA ASP A 19 9.09 -25.53 -26.27
C ASP A 19 8.51 -26.90 -25.84
N LYS A 20 9.38 -27.76 -25.27
CA LYS A 20 9.13 -29.21 -25.07
C LYS A 20 8.05 -29.57 -24.02
N ASN A 21 7.50 -28.60 -23.31
CA ASN A 21 6.46 -28.77 -22.30
C ASN A 21 5.11 -28.20 -22.77
N SER A 22 4.66 -28.57 -23.98
CA SER A 22 3.36 -28.15 -24.50
C SER A 22 2.22 -28.99 -23.93
N ASN A 23 1.23 -28.36 -23.27
CA ASN A 23 -0.01 -29.02 -22.87
C ASN A 23 -0.92 -29.25 -24.09
N VAL A 24 -1.48 -30.46 -24.22
CA VAL A 24 -2.41 -30.81 -25.32
C VAL A 24 -3.81 -31.06 -24.74
N HIS A 25 -4.80 -30.32 -25.23
CA HIS A 25 -6.18 -30.43 -24.77
C HIS A 25 -7.05 -31.21 -25.76
N PHE A 26 -7.88 -32.12 -25.25
CA PHE A 26 -8.74 -33.00 -26.03
C PHE A 26 -10.21 -32.68 -25.73
N ILE A 27 -11.00 -32.50 -26.79
CA ILE A 27 -12.45 -32.28 -26.73
C ILE A 27 -13.10 -33.33 -27.63
N ALA A 28 -14.05 -34.09 -27.08
CA ALA A 28 -14.78 -35.15 -27.77
C ALA A 28 -16.28 -35.02 -27.50
N GLU A 29 -17.10 -35.42 -28.48
CA GLU A 29 -18.57 -35.37 -28.36
C GLU A 29 -19.14 -36.46 -27.45
N SER A 30 -18.44 -37.57 -27.23
CA SER A 30 -18.86 -38.62 -26.28
C SER A 30 -17.69 -39.32 -25.59
N ALA A 31 -17.98 -39.91 -24.42
CA ALA A 31 -16.98 -40.59 -23.60
C ALA A 31 -16.47 -41.89 -24.26
N ASP A 32 -17.33 -42.59 -24.99
CA ASP A 32 -16.97 -43.82 -25.72
C ASP A 32 -15.98 -43.52 -26.84
N LEU A 33 -16.20 -42.44 -27.60
CA LEU A 33 -15.31 -42.01 -28.69
C LEU A 33 -13.91 -41.61 -28.16
N LEU A 34 -13.87 -40.98 -26.98
CA LEU A 34 -12.63 -40.64 -26.29
C LEU A 34 -11.86 -41.90 -25.83
N ALA A 35 -12.58 -42.90 -25.29
CA ALA A 35 -11.99 -44.15 -24.86
C ALA A 35 -11.38 -44.94 -26.03
N ASP A 36 -12.09 -45.05 -27.15
CA ASP A 36 -11.60 -45.70 -28.37
C ASP A 36 -10.35 -44.98 -28.95
N CYS A 37 -10.31 -43.65 -28.90
CA CYS A 37 -9.14 -42.88 -29.33
C CYS A 37 -7.92 -43.12 -28.44
N LEU A 38 -8.08 -43.19 -27.12
CA LEU A 38 -6.98 -43.49 -26.19
C LEU A 38 -6.44 -44.92 -26.39
N VAL A 39 -7.31 -45.89 -26.68
CA VAL A 39 -6.93 -47.28 -27.00
C VAL A 39 -6.20 -47.38 -28.35
N LEU A 40 -6.58 -46.58 -29.34
CA LEU A 40 -5.85 -46.49 -30.62
C LEU A 40 -4.46 -45.87 -30.45
N LEU A 41 -4.34 -44.79 -29.67
CA LEU A 41 -3.06 -44.14 -29.38
C LEU A 41 -2.10 -45.04 -28.58
N GLU A 42 -2.60 -45.83 -27.63
CA GLU A 42 -1.78 -46.81 -26.89
C GLU A 42 -1.24 -47.93 -27.80
N LYS A 43 -1.99 -48.32 -28.83
CA LYS A 43 -1.55 -49.31 -29.84
C LYS A 43 -0.47 -48.77 -30.77
N GLU A 44 -0.54 -47.51 -31.19
CA GLU A 44 0.44 -46.96 -32.14
C GLU A 44 1.71 -46.42 -31.47
N ASN A 45 1.66 -45.85 -30.25
CA ASN A 45 2.89 -45.36 -29.61
C ASN A 45 2.86 -45.26 -28.07
N LYS A 46 3.42 -46.26 -27.37
CA LYS A 46 3.48 -46.33 -25.90
C LYS A 46 4.11 -45.13 -25.20
N HIS A 47 5.02 -44.39 -25.86
CA HIS A 47 5.72 -43.27 -25.22
C HIS A 47 4.80 -42.06 -24.96
N TYR A 48 3.81 -41.86 -25.83
CA TYR A 48 2.84 -40.78 -25.70
C TYR A 48 1.90 -40.98 -24.50
N LEU A 49 1.59 -42.23 -24.13
CA LEU A 49 0.69 -42.49 -23.01
C LEU A 49 1.32 -42.14 -21.65
N THR A 50 2.63 -42.32 -21.50
CA THR A 50 3.36 -41.89 -20.29
C THR A 50 3.40 -40.37 -20.20
N PHE A 51 3.78 -39.70 -21.29
CA PHE A 51 3.77 -38.23 -21.39
C PHE A 51 2.38 -37.64 -21.11
N MET A 52 1.32 -38.25 -21.64
CA MET A 52 -0.07 -37.86 -21.36
C MET A 52 -0.45 -38.06 -19.89
N LYS A 53 -0.08 -39.18 -19.26
CA LYS A 53 -0.36 -39.42 -17.82
C LYS A 53 0.31 -38.40 -16.91
N GLU A 54 1.47 -37.87 -17.29
CA GLU A 54 2.22 -36.87 -16.54
C GLU A 54 1.71 -35.43 -16.77
N ASN A 55 0.92 -35.18 -17.83
CA ASN A 55 0.51 -33.82 -18.25
C ASN A 55 -1.01 -33.64 -18.50
N LEU A 56 -1.85 -34.62 -18.15
CA LEU A 56 -3.31 -34.59 -18.35
C LEU A 56 -4.03 -33.70 -17.32
N ASN A 57 -4.25 -32.42 -17.65
CA ASN A 57 -4.88 -31.46 -16.74
C ASN A 57 -6.41 -31.28 -16.90
N THR A 58 -7.03 -31.61 -18.04
CA THR A 58 -8.51 -31.54 -18.18
C THR A 58 -9.06 -32.38 -19.34
N ILE A 59 -10.25 -32.95 -19.16
CA ILE A 59 -11.08 -33.59 -20.20
C ILE A 59 -12.48 -32.95 -20.12
N ALA A 60 -13.08 -32.59 -21.25
CA ALA A 60 -14.41 -32.00 -21.32
C ALA A 60 -15.29 -32.69 -22.39
N LEU A 61 -16.58 -32.82 -22.08
CA LEU A 61 -17.63 -33.32 -22.98
C LEU A 61 -18.55 -32.15 -23.39
N ALA A 62 -19.00 -32.12 -24.64
CA ALA A 62 -19.79 -31.02 -25.17
C ALA A 62 -21.27 -31.37 -25.28
N GLU A 63 -22.13 -30.71 -24.48
CA GLU A 63 -23.58 -30.68 -24.72
C GLU A 63 -24.09 -29.27 -25.05
N LYS A 64 -24.48 -29.09 -26.31
CA LYS A 64 -25.33 -28.03 -26.90
C LYS A 64 -25.07 -26.57 -26.48
N ILE A 65 -24.23 -25.93 -27.28
CA ILE A 65 -24.09 -24.48 -27.39
C ILE A 65 -25.33 -23.88 -28.07
N GLU A 66 -26.01 -22.95 -27.41
CA GLU A 66 -26.81 -21.91 -28.08
C GLU A 66 -26.65 -20.58 -27.32
N TYR A 67 -26.60 -19.46 -28.08
CA TYR A 67 -26.18 -18.12 -27.64
C TYR A 67 -24.68 -17.90 -27.31
N ALA A 68 -23.86 -17.89 -28.37
CA ALA A 68 -22.72 -17.00 -28.51
C ALA A 68 -22.84 -16.27 -29.86
N PRO A 69 -22.76 -14.93 -29.90
CA PRO A 69 -21.48 -14.24 -30.08
C PRO A 69 -21.31 -13.08 -29.08
N ASP A 70 -20.14 -12.77 -28.52
CA ASP A 70 -18.81 -12.84 -29.15
C ASP A 70 -17.80 -13.76 -28.44
N ILE A 71 -16.78 -14.17 -29.19
CA ILE A 71 -15.57 -14.80 -28.66
C ILE A 71 -14.59 -13.70 -28.26
N ILE A 72 -14.35 -13.53 -26.96
CA ILE A 72 -13.22 -12.76 -26.47
C ILE A 72 -12.40 -13.61 -25.48
N CYS A 73 -11.18 -13.91 -25.93
CA CYS A 73 -9.91 -13.84 -25.21
C CYS A 73 -9.98 -13.92 -23.66
N PRO A 74 -9.37 -14.94 -23.03
CA PRO A 74 -7.98 -15.35 -23.34
C PRO A 74 -7.86 -16.40 -24.45
N ASN A 75 -8.71 -17.43 -24.38
CA ASN A 75 -9.33 -18.27 -25.44
C ASN A 75 -10.87 -18.22 -25.35
N LYS A 76 -11.43 -17.33 -24.50
CA LYS A 76 -12.80 -17.38 -23.93
C LYS A 76 -12.98 -18.51 -22.91
N VAL A 77 -13.91 -18.35 -21.96
CA VAL A 77 -14.29 -19.38 -20.96
C VAL A 77 -15.38 -20.29 -21.54
N LEU A 78 -15.18 -21.61 -21.45
CA LEU A 78 -16.21 -22.62 -21.75
C LEU A 78 -17.08 -22.88 -20.51
N LYS A 79 -18.39 -22.66 -20.62
CA LYS A 79 -19.39 -23.23 -19.71
C LYS A 79 -19.72 -24.65 -20.18
N GLY A 80 -19.70 -25.63 -19.27
CA GLY A 80 -20.14 -26.99 -19.56
C GLY A 80 -20.11 -27.87 -18.31
N SER A 81 -21.28 -28.31 -17.85
CA SER A 81 -21.43 -29.24 -16.73
C SER A 81 -21.30 -30.68 -17.22
N LEU A 82 -20.48 -31.50 -16.56
CA LEU A 82 -20.39 -32.94 -16.85
C LEU A 82 -21.30 -33.71 -15.87
N TYR A 83 -22.45 -34.16 -16.37
CA TYR A 83 -23.32 -35.10 -15.65
C TYR A 83 -23.06 -36.52 -16.15
N THR A 84 -22.74 -37.44 -15.23
CA THR A 84 -22.78 -38.88 -15.48
C THR A 84 -23.69 -39.55 -14.45
N ASN A 85 -24.83 -40.09 -14.91
CA ASN A 85 -25.74 -40.84 -14.07
C ASN A 85 -25.09 -42.20 -13.71
N PRO A 86 -24.93 -42.58 -12.42
CA PRO A 86 -24.21 -43.80 -12.02
C PRO A 86 -24.78 -45.13 -12.54
N GLU A 87 -26.03 -45.16 -13.02
CA GLU A 87 -26.70 -46.40 -13.45
C GLU A 87 -26.30 -46.91 -14.85
N CYS A 88 -25.59 -46.13 -15.67
CA CYS A 88 -25.23 -46.54 -17.04
C CYS A 88 -24.03 -47.51 -17.17
N ILE A 89 -23.48 -48.02 -16.06
CA ILE A 89 -22.39 -49.02 -16.10
C ILE A 89 -22.96 -50.42 -15.87
N ASP A 90 -23.56 -51.01 -16.92
CA ASP A 90 -23.72 -52.46 -16.98
C ASP A 90 -23.61 -53.09 -18.39
N ASN A 91 -22.90 -54.23 -18.42
CA ASN A 91 -22.98 -55.29 -19.44
C ASN A 91 -22.65 -55.04 -20.93
N SER A 92 -21.58 -54.31 -21.26
CA SER A 92 -20.87 -54.53 -22.54
C SER A 92 -19.35 -54.39 -22.46
N LEU A 93 -18.64 -55.46 -22.09
CA LEU A 93 -17.25 -55.79 -22.51
C LEU A 93 -16.75 -57.12 -21.89
N ALA A 94 -17.38 -58.23 -22.26
CA ALA A 94 -16.83 -59.56 -22.03
C ALA A 94 -15.85 -59.92 -23.18
N GLY A 95 -14.61 -59.40 -23.15
CA GLY A 95 -13.75 -59.50 -24.34
C GLY A 95 -12.21 -59.42 -24.21
N SER A 96 -11.63 -59.11 -23.04
CA SER A 96 -10.17 -59.12 -22.89
C SER A 96 -9.70 -59.59 -21.51
N THR A 97 -8.66 -60.41 -21.49
CA THR A 97 -8.09 -61.04 -20.28
C THR A 97 -6.92 -60.26 -19.68
N PHE A 98 -6.66 -59.03 -20.14
CA PHE A 98 -5.67 -58.18 -19.51
C PHE A 98 -6.26 -57.42 -18.33
N SER A 99 -5.92 -57.91 -17.13
CA SER A 99 -6.20 -57.32 -15.82
C SER A 99 -7.60 -56.73 -15.64
N LYS A 100 -8.61 -57.61 -15.64
CA LYS A 100 -9.91 -57.33 -14.97
C LYS A 100 -9.73 -56.76 -13.56
N ASP A 101 -8.65 -57.09 -12.86
CA ASP A 101 -8.35 -56.54 -11.53
C ASP A 101 -7.73 -55.13 -11.55
N LEU A 102 -7.03 -54.73 -12.62
CA LEU A 102 -6.57 -53.34 -12.78
C LEU A 102 -7.75 -52.48 -13.25
N LEU A 103 -8.54 -52.95 -14.22
CA LEU A 103 -9.77 -52.27 -14.63
C LEU A 103 -10.81 -52.23 -13.50
N LYS A 104 -10.90 -53.25 -12.63
CA LYS A 104 -11.74 -53.17 -11.41
C LYS A 104 -11.15 -52.28 -10.33
N ARG A 105 -9.83 -52.15 -10.18
CA ARG A 105 -9.24 -51.18 -9.23
C ARG A 105 -9.45 -49.77 -9.74
N VAL A 106 -9.01 -49.46 -10.96
CA VAL A 106 -9.22 -48.16 -11.59
C VAL A 106 -10.72 -47.83 -11.67
N ALA A 107 -11.61 -48.77 -12.03
CA ALA A 107 -13.04 -48.51 -12.03
C ALA A 107 -13.71 -48.55 -10.64
N ASN A 108 -13.07 -49.06 -9.57
CA ASN A 108 -13.58 -48.92 -8.19
C ASN A 108 -13.05 -47.65 -7.53
N GLU A 109 -11.79 -47.30 -7.76
CA GLU A 109 -11.14 -46.05 -7.32
C GLU A 109 -11.79 -44.87 -8.05
N MET A 110 -11.95 -44.95 -9.38
CA MET A 110 -12.75 -43.98 -10.14
C MET A 110 -14.25 -44.11 -9.87
N LYS A 111 -14.83 -45.28 -9.54
CA LYS A 111 -16.24 -45.27 -9.05
C LYS A 111 -16.35 -44.61 -7.68
N GLN A 112 -15.40 -44.77 -6.76
CA GLN A 112 -15.42 -44.04 -5.50
C GLN A 112 -15.25 -42.56 -5.75
N GLU A 113 -14.18 -42.11 -6.42
CA GLU A 113 -13.98 -40.69 -6.70
C GLU A 113 -15.10 -40.08 -7.55
N VAL A 114 -15.61 -40.76 -8.58
CA VAL A 114 -16.71 -40.24 -9.42
C VAL A 114 -18.05 -40.32 -8.72
N PHE A 115 -18.34 -41.34 -7.90
CA PHE A 115 -19.59 -41.41 -7.11
C PHE A 115 -19.56 -40.43 -5.94
N GLU A 116 -18.41 -40.19 -5.32
CA GLU A 116 -18.19 -39.13 -4.33
C GLU A 116 -18.29 -37.75 -5.00
N LEU A 117 -17.67 -37.52 -6.16
CA LEU A 117 -17.79 -36.27 -6.93
C LEU A 117 -19.21 -36.01 -7.47
N THR A 118 -19.92 -37.03 -7.97
CA THR A 118 -21.31 -36.86 -8.42
C THR A 118 -22.25 -36.74 -7.23
N SER A 119 -22.08 -37.49 -6.15
CA SER A 119 -22.85 -37.28 -4.91
C SER A 119 -22.60 -35.89 -4.32
N PHE A 120 -21.35 -35.42 -4.30
CA PHE A 120 -20.98 -34.08 -3.83
C PHE A 120 -21.58 -33.00 -4.72
N ASN A 121 -21.36 -33.06 -6.04
CA ASN A 121 -21.93 -32.05 -6.95
C ASN A 121 -23.46 -32.09 -7.02
N TYR A 122 -24.08 -33.27 -6.92
CA TYR A 122 -25.54 -33.44 -6.85
C TYR A 122 -26.10 -32.95 -5.50
N TYR A 123 -25.39 -33.15 -4.39
CA TYR A 123 -25.76 -32.63 -3.08
C TYR A 123 -25.59 -31.11 -3.01
N CYS A 124 -24.49 -30.56 -3.53
CA CYS A 124 -24.26 -29.11 -3.66
C CYS A 124 -25.30 -28.48 -4.62
N TYR A 125 -25.63 -29.14 -5.73
CA TYR A 125 -26.67 -28.71 -6.66
C TYR A 125 -28.06 -28.73 -6.01
N HIS A 126 -28.48 -29.84 -5.39
CA HIS A 126 -29.78 -29.89 -4.72
C HIS A 126 -29.84 -29.01 -3.48
N LEU A 127 -28.74 -28.78 -2.78
CA LEU A 127 -28.66 -27.78 -1.72
C LEU A 127 -28.91 -26.39 -2.32
N ALA A 128 -28.19 -26.02 -3.38
CA ALA A 128 -28.37 -24.74 -4.07
C ALA A 128 -29.72 -24.58 -4.80
N GLU A 129 -30.34 -25.66 -5.27
CA GLU A 129 -31.65 -25.68 -5.94
C GLU A 129 -32.78 -25.60 -4.91
N LYS A 130 -32.66 -26.30 -3.77
CA LYS A 130 -33.59 -26.21 -2.64
C LYS A 130 -33.51 -24.83 -1.96
N ILE A 131 -32.31 -24.25 -1.90
CA ILE A 131 -32.07 -22.87 -1.50
C ILE A 131 -32.59 -21.87 -2.55
N GLY A 132 -32.45 -22.19 -3.85
CA GLY A 132 -32.99 -21.37 -4.95
C GLY A 132 -34.52 -21.34 -4.99
N HIS A 133 -35.19 -22.48 -4.78
CA HIS A 133 -36.64 -22.57 -4.65
C HIS A 133 -37.17 -21.81 -3.42
N LEU A 134 -36.43 -21.78 -2.32
CA LEU A 134 -36.71 -20.90 -1.18
C LEU A 134 -36.60 -19.40 -1.55
N GLY A 135 -35.95 -19.04 -2.65
CA GLY A 135 -35.90 -17.67 -3.19
C GLY A 135 -37.02 -17.33 -4.17
N GLU A 136 -37.58 -18.30 -4.90
CA GLU A 136 -38.68 -18.07 -5.85
C GLU A 136 -40.07 -18.13 -5.21
N GLU A 137 -40.28 -18.94 -4.16
CA GLU A 137 -41.57 -19.00 -3.44
C GLU A 137 -41.69 -18.00 -2.27
N ALA A 138 -40.59 -17.37 -1.84
CA ALA A 138 -40.59 -16.48 -0.66
C ALA A 138 -40.34 -15.01 -1.01
N SER A 139 -41.44 -14.25 -1.13
CA SER A 139 -41.36 -12.81 -0.89
C SER A 139 -40.85 -12.55 0.54
N TYR A 140 -39.62 -12.02 0.66
CA TYR A 140 -39.00 -11.53 1.90
C TYR A 140 -38.77 -12.55 3.06
N SER A 141 -38.56 -13.86 2.81
CA SER A 141 -38.34 -14.81 3.94
C SER A 141 -37.38 -16.00 3.76
N LEU A 142 -36.30 -15.87 2.99
CA LEU A 142 -35.11 -16.70 3.22
C LEU A 142 -34.37 -16.19 4.46
N SER A 143 -34.24 -17.02 5.50
CA SER A 143 -33.57 -16.59 6.72
C SER A 143 -32.06 -16.82 6.62
N LEU A 144 -31.28 -15.89 7.16
CA LEU A 144 -29.82 -16.02 7.27
C LEU A 144 -29.38 -17.24 8.12
N ALA A 145 -30.29 -17.92 8.83
CA ALA A 145 -29.98 -19.17 9.54
C ALA A 145 -29.94 -20.39 8.60
N ASP A 146 -30.76 -20.40 7.54
CA ASP A 146 -30.76 -21.46 6.51
C ASP A 146 -29.46 -21.45 5.70
N LEU A 147 -28.89 -20.25 5.54
CA LEU A 147 -27.59 -20.00 4.92
C LEU A 147 -26.42 -20.54 5.76
N ASP A 148 -26.43 -20.30 7.07
CA ASP A 148 -25.36 -20.73 7.98
C ASP A 148 -25.24 -22.27 8.09
N ASP A 149 -26.39 -22.95 8.22
CA ASP A 149 -26.49 -24.42 8.21
C ASP A 149 -26.02 -25.01 6.86
N SER A 150 -26.35 -24.34 5.75
CA SER A 150 -25.97 -24.79 4.41
C SER A 150 -24.47 -24.64 4.14
N VAL A 151 -23.85 -23.52 4.51
CA VAL A 151 -22.39 -23.33 4.38
C VAL A 151 -21.63 -24.24 5.33
N THR A 152 -22.07 -24.40 6.57
CA THR A 152 -21.43 -25.33 7.52
C THR A 152 -21.38 -26.76 6.96
N ARG A 153 -22.47 -27.25 6.35
CA ARG A 153 -22.52 -28.57 5.70
C ARG A 153 -21.64 -28.70 4.47
N LEU A 154 -21.39 -27.62 3.72
CA LEU A 154 -20.45 -27.63 2.59
C LEU A 154 -18.99 -27.73 3.07
N LEU A 155 -18.68 -27.11 4.21
CA LEU A 155 -17.33 -27.07 4.77
C LEU A 155 -16.93 -28.38 5.45
N ASP A 156 -17.87 -29.11 6.06
CA ASP A 156 -17.62 -30.37 6.77
C ASP A 156 -17.28 -31.58 5.87
N ILE A 157 -17.39 -31.45 4.54
CA ILE A 157 -17.17 -32.56 3.60
C ILE A 157 -15.66 -32.83 3.45
N LYS A 158 -15.23 -34.06 3.70
CA LYS A 158 -13.82 -34.36 4.07
C LYS A 158 -12.85 -34.71 2.96
N ASP A 159 -13.30 -34.95 1.72
CA ASP A 159 -12.45 -35.61 0.72
C ASP A 159 -12.00 -34.74 -0.47
N ASN A 160 -10.76 -35.02 -0.88
CA ASN A 160 -9.98 -34.53 -2.02
C ASN A 160 -9.82 -32.99 -2.19
N HIS A 161 -8.75 -32.45 -1.60
CA HIS A 161 -8.45 -31.03 -1.42
C HIS A 161 -8.50 -30.15 -2.69
N TYR A 162 -8.19 -30.64 -3.89
CA TYR A 162 -7.99 -29.76 -5.06
C TYR A 162 -9.26 -29.37 -5.84
N ARG A 163 -10.41 -30.01 -5.54
CA ARG A 163 -11.70 -29.74 -6.22
C ARG A 163 -12.81 -29.27 -5.30
N LYS A 164 -12.68 -29.47 -4.00
CA LYS A 164 -13.65 -29.01 -2.99
C LYS A 164 -13.85 -27.48 -3.08
N ASP A 165 -12.76 -26.73 -3.12
CA ASP A 165 -12.79 -25.27 -2.97
C ASP A 165 -13.44 -24.56 -4.16
N TRP A 166 -13.22 -25.03 -5.39
CA TRP A 166 -13.84 -24.46 -6.60
C TRP A 166 -15.35 -24.72 -6.70
N THR A 167 -15.84 -25.88 -6.26
CA THR A 167 -17.29 -26.15 -6.19
C THR A 167 -17.95 -25.33 -5.08
N ILE A 168 -17.32 -25.25 -3.90
CA ILE A 168 -17.81 -24.39 -2.80
C ILE A 168 -17.84 -22.93 -3.26
N LEU A 169 -16.76 -22.45 -3.86
CA LEU A 169 -16.68 -21.11 -4.45
C LEU A 169 -17.84 -20.85 -5.40
N TYR A 170 -18.08 -21.71 -6.39
CA TYR A 170 -19.14 -21.52 -7.38
C TYR A 170 -20.53 -21.38 -6.74
N TYR A 171 -20.90 -22.28 -5.82
CA TYR A 171 -22.23 -22.27 -5.21
C TYR A 171 -22.40 -21.18 -4.16
N VAL A 172 -21.39 -20.90 -3.34
CA VAL A 172 -21.40 -19.80 -2.36
C VAL A 172 -21.46 -18.44 -3.08
N ASN A 173 -20.68 -18.25 -4.14
CA ASN A 173 -20.69 -17.05 -4.97
C ASN A 173 -22.08 -16.82 -5.60
N LYS A 174 -22.64 -17.84 -6.27
CA LYS A 174 -23.97 -17.75 -6.88
C LYS A 174 -25.07 -17.45 -5.86
N PHE A 175 -25.05 -18.10 -4.70
CA PHE A 175 -26.06 -17.89 -3.66
C PHE A 175 -25.97 -16.47 -3.06
N LEU A 176 -24.76 -16.01 -2.71
CA LEU A 176 -24.59 -14.67 -2.17
C LEU A 176 -25.06 -13.60 -3.17
N MET A 177 -24.76 -13.74 -4.46
CA MET A 177 -25.25 -12.80 -5.48
C MET A 177 -26.79 -12.69 -5.50
N MET A 178 -27.53 -13.80 -5.43
CA MET A 178 -29.00 -13.78 -5.38
C MET A 178 -29.57 -12.96 -4.21
N HIS A 179 -28.86 -12.93 -3.07
CA HIS A 179 -29.26 -12.12 -1.91
C HIS A 179 -28.81 -10.66 -2.00
N LEU A 180 -27.60 -10.43 -2.53
CA LEU A 180 -26.99 -9.11 -2.53
C LEU A 180 -27.56 -8.18 -3.61
N GLU A 181 -28.08 -8.70 -4.72
CA GLU A 181 -28.68 -7.88 -5.80
C GLU A 181 -29.88 -7.05 -5.33
N ASN A 182 -30.57 -7.46 -4.26
CA ASN A 182 -31.70 -6.74 -3.67
C ASN A 182 -31.34 -5.90 -2.43
N LEU A 183 -30.06 -5.91 -2.01
CA LEU A 183 -29.60 -5.31 -0.75
C LEU A 183 -29.96 -3.82 -0.58
N PRO A 184 -29.80 -2.93 -1.58
CA PRO A 184 -30.09 -1.50 -1.40
C PRO A 184 -31.56 -1.25 -1.02
N LYS A 185 -32.48 -1.95 -1.69
CA LYS A 185 -33.93 -1.83 -1.45
C LYS A 185 -34.32 -2.39 -0.08
N ILE A 186 -33.76 -3.54 0.30
CA ILE A 186 -33.98 -4.14 1.62
C ILE A 186 -33.52 -3.19 2.73
N PHE A 187 -32.38 -2.49 2.55
CA PHE A 187 -31.84 -1.56 3.55
C PHE A 187 -32.59 -0.22 3.57
N GLU A 188 -33.13 0.25 2.44
CA GLU A 188 -34.02 1.41 2.37
C GLU A 188 -35.33 1.17 3.15
N GLU A 189 -35.94 0.00 2.99
CA GLU A 189 -37.25 -0.37 3.55
C GLU A 189 -37.23 -0.88 5.01
N SER A 190 -36.05 -1.15 5.61
CA SER A 190 -35.91 -1.83 6.91
C SER A 190 -35.53 -0.95 8.11
N ASP A 191 -35.83 -1.45 9.32
CA ASP A 191 -35.45 -0.84 10.60
C ASP A 191 -34.01 -1.17 11.03
N GLU A 192 -33.50 -0.43 12.03
CA GLU A 192 -32.13 -0.55 12.51
C GLU A 192 -31.80 -1.93 13.09
N LYS A 193 -32.76 -2.62 13.71
CA LYS A 193 -32.56 -3.95 14.31
C LYS A 193 -32.42 -5.01 13.23
N PHE A 194 -33.23 -4.91 12.18
CA PHE A 194 -33.10 -5.77 11.01
C PHE A 194 -31.76 -5.57 10.33
N GLN A 195 -31.33 -4.31 10.11
CA GLN A 195 -30.04 -4.02 9.48
C GLN A 195 -28.84 -4.57 10.30
N ILE A 196 -28.83 -4.38 11.63
CA ILE A 196 -27.80 -4.93 12.52
C ILE A 196 -27.73 -6.46 12.39
N ASN A 197 -28.85 -7.15 12.63
CA ASN A 197 -28.94 -8.61 12.57
C ASN A 197 -28.59 -9.18 11.18
N TYR A 198 -28.90 -8.46 10.10
CA TYR A 198 -28.51 -8.84 8.75
C TYR A 198 -26.98 -8.76 8.56
N LEU A 199 -26.37 -7.64 8.95
CA LEU A 199 -24.94 -7.40 8.81
C LEU A 199 -24.11 -8.35 9.69
N GLU A 200 -24.55 -8.60 10.92
CA GLU A 200 -23.89 -9.52 11.86
C GLU A 200 -23.88 -10.97 11.33
N LYS A 201 -25.01 -11.48 10.81
CA LYS A 201 -25.07 -12.84 10.27
C LYS A 201 -24.30 -12.99 8.94
N LEU A 202 -24.31 -11.96 8.09
CA LEU A 202 -23.47 -11.94 6.90
C LEU A 202 -21.98 -11.94 7.27
N THR A 203 -21.62 -11.27 8.36
CA THR A 203 -20.26 -11.28 8.93
C THR A 203 -19.87 -12.66 9.44
N GLU A 204 -20.74 -13.31 10.22
CA GLU A 204 -20.54 -14.68 10.72
C GLU A 204 -20.32 -15.68 9.58
N LEU A 205 -21.13 -15.58 8.52
CA LEU A 205 -20.99 -16.44 7.35
C LEU A 205 -19.63 -16.26 6.64
N ILE A 206 -19.24 -15.01 6.36
CA ILE A 206 -17.96 -14.72 5.70
C ILE A 206 -16.78 -15.12 6.59
N ALA A 207 -16.93 -15.08 7.91
CA ALA A 207 -15.93 -15.60 8.85
C ALA A 207 -15.77 -17.13 8.79
N LYS A 208 -16.81 -17.89 8.39
CA LYS A 208 -16.77 -19.37 8.30
C LYS A 208 -16.17 -19.90 7.00
N LEU A 209 -16.14 -19.12 5.92
CA LEU A 209 -15.58 -19.56 4.63
C LEU A 209 -14.04 -19.76 4.68
N PRO A 210 -13.42 -20.62 3.85
CA PRO A 210 -11.96 -20.74 3.71
C PRO A 210 -11.36 -19.52 3.00
N ASP A 211 -10.09 -19.20 3.27
CA ASP A 211 -9.42 -18.04 2.65
C ASP A 211 -9.28 -18.23 1.13
N GLU A 212 -8.99 -19.45 0.69
CA GLU A 212 -8.88 -19.87 -0.71
C GLU A 212 -10.17 -19.59 -1.50
N VAL A 213 -11.33 -19.72 -0.84
CA VAL A 213 -12.64 -19.40 -1.40
C VAL A 213 -12.91 -17.89 -1.39
N ILE A 214 -12.50 -17.17 -0.33
CA ILE A 214 -12.73 -15.73 -0.21
C ILE A 214 -11.92 -14.92 -1.22
N PHE A 215 -10.69 -15.34 -1.54
CA PHE A 215 -9.84 -14.66 -2.52
C PHE A 215 -10.50 -14.56 -3.90
N GLU A 216 -11.15 -15.63 -4.35
CA GLU A 216 -11.75 -15.75 -5.69
C GLU A 216 -13.26 -15.41 -5.73
N LEU A 217 -13.86 -14.94 -4.63
CA LEU A 217 -15.32 -14.71 -4.53
C LEU A 217 -15.76 -13.37 -5.16
N ASP A 218 -16.39 -13.40 -6.34
CA ASP A 218 -16.95 -12.19 -6.99
C ASP A 218 -18.04 -11.49 -6.15
N ALA A 219 -18.84 -12.26 -5.40
CA ALA A 219 -19.85 -11.73 -4.50
C ALA A 219 -19.26 -10.82 -3.42
N LEU A 220 -17.96 -10.97 -3.10
CA LEU A 220 -17.26 -10.07 -2.18
C LEU A 220 -17.02 -8.70 -2.83
N ASP A 221 -16.64 -8.67 -4.10
CA ASP A 221 -16.51 -7.44 -4.90
C ASP A 221 -17.86 -6.71 -5.02
N TYR A 222 -18.93 -7.48 -5.25
CA TYR A 222 -20.30 -6.94 -5.34
C TYR A 222 -20.84 -6.47 -3.99
N LEU A 223 -20.58 -7.21 -2.90
CA LEU A 223 -20.92 -6.84 -1.53
C LEU A 223 -20.25 -5.52 -1.13
N VAL A 224 -18.95 -5.42 -1.38
CA VAL A 224 -18.18 -4.19 -1.16
C VAL A 224 -18.79 -3.07 -1.99
N GLN A 225 -18.97 -3.23 -3.31
CA GLN A 225 -19.55 -2.19 -4.14
C GLN A 225 -20.92 -1.69 -3.63
N ASN A 226 -21.83 -2.59 -3.27
CA ASN A 226 -23.17 -2.21 -2.82
C ASN A 226 -23.19 -1.62 -1.41
N ILE A 227 -22.34 -2.06 -0.48
CA ILE A 227 -22.20 -1.41 0.83
C ILE A 227 -21.49 -0.05 0.71
N LEU A 228 -20.51 0.09 -0.18
CA LEU A 228 -19.67 1.30 -0.26
C LEU A 228 -20.25 2.44 -1.09
N ASN A 229 -20.96 2.13 -2.18
CA ASN A 229 -21.42 3.14 -3.13
C ASN A 229 -22.94 3.36 -3.09
N ASP A 230 -23.71 2.27 -3.08
CA ASP A 230 -25.14 2.33 -3.47
C ASP A 230 -26.10 2.21 -2.28
N SER A 231 -25.76 1.41 -1.26
CA SER A 231 -26.57 1.22 -0.04
C SER A 231 -26.15 2.09 1.14
N PHE A 232 -24.96 2.71 1.09
CA PHE A 232 -24.36 3.37 2.26
C PHE A 232 -25.22 4.49 2.85
N GLU A 233 -25.94 5.24 2.01
CA GLU A 233 -26.81 6.34 2.46
C GLU A 233 -28.06 5.85 3.21
N TRP A 234 -28.41 4.56 3.11
CA TRP A 234 -29.59 3.94 3.72
C TRP A 234 -29.32 3.17 5.01
N ILE A 235 -28.05 2.88 5.32
CA ILE A 235 -27.62 2.25 6.57
C ILE A 235 -27.88 3.22 7.73
N LYS A 236 -28.64 2.79 8.75
CA LYS A 236 -28.91 3.58 9.95
C LYS A 236 -27.64 3.72 10.80
N TYR A 237 -27.53 4.80 11.57
CA TYR A 237 -26.33 5.09 12.37
C TYR A 237 -26.03 3.98 13.39
N GLU A 238 -27.08 3.41 13.95
CA GLU A 238 -27.08 2.31 14.91
C GLU A 238 -26.51 1.01 14.31
N ALA A 239 -26.58 0.83 12.99
CA ALA A 239 -26.04 -0.31 12.26
C ALA A 239 -24.58 -0.11 11.79
N TYR A 240 -23.99 1.08 12.01
CA TYR A 240 -22.59 1.36 11.62
C TYR A 240 -21.56 0.45 12.32
N PRO A 241 -21.70 0.05 13.60
CA PRO A 241 -20.79 -0.91 14.22
C PRO A 241 -20.77 -2.26 13.49
N ALA A 242 -21.95 -2.84 13.22
CA ALA A 242 -22.05 -4.11 12.48
C ALA A 242 -21.49 -3.99 11.05
N CYS A 243 -21.71 -2.84 10.39
CA CYS A 243 -21.10 -2.53 9.09
C CYS A 243 -19.56 -2.44 9.15
N LEU A 244 -18.99 -1.97 10.27
CA LEU A 244 -17.54 -1.93 10.47
C LEU A 244 -16.96 -3.31 10.71
N THR A 245 -17.59 -4.14 11.55
CA THR A 245 -17.14 -5.52 11.79
C THR A 245 -17.18 -6.36 10.51
N LEU A 246 -18.21 -6.18 9.68
CA LEU A 246 -18.28 -6.78 8.35
C LEU A 246 -17.12 -6.30 7.45
N ALA A 247 -16.86 -4.99 7.42
CA ALA A 247 -15.79 -4.41 6.63
C ALA A 247 -14.40 -4.88 7.10
N GLU A 248 -14.19 -5.02 8.42
CA GLU A 248 -12.96 -5.54 9.04
C GLU A 248 -12.68 -6.97 8.58
N ILE A 249 -13.64 -7.87 8.72
CA ILE A 249 -13.49 -9.27 8.30
C ILE A 249 -13.27 -9.40 6.79
N ILE A 250 -14.01 -8.64 5.97
CA ILE A 250 -13.79 -8.64 4.51
C ILE A 250 -12.40 -8.08 4.16
N SER A 251 -11.98 -6.97 4.76
CA SER A 251 -10.69 -6.33 4.44
C SER A 251 -9.48 -7.13 4.93
N HIS A 252 -9.62 -7.93 5.98
CA HIS A 252 -8.53 -8.80 6.46
C HIS A 252 -8.36 -10.08 5.65
N ARG A 253 -9.41 -10.53 4.94
CA ARG A 253 -9.41 -11.79 4.18
C ARG A 253 -9.40 -11.61 2.65
N ALA A 254 -9.54 -10.37 2.16
CA ALA A 254 -9.46 -10.06 0.73
C ALA A 254 -8.03 -10.15 0.17
N ALA A 255 -7.91 -10.57 -1.09
CA ALA A 255 -6.62 -10.73 -1.76
C ALA A 255 -5.90 -9.37 -1.96
N PRO A 256 -4.56 -9.28 -1.78
CA PRO A 256 -3.82 -8.02 -1.87
C PRO A 256 -3.97 -7.24 -3.19
N ASN A 257 -4.16 -7.96 -4.30
CA ASN A 257 -4.37 -7.38 -5.63
C ASN A 257 -5.69 -6.58 -5.73
N LYS A 258 -6.73 -6.94 -4.98
CA LYS A 258 -8.03 -6.25 -4.99
C LYS A 258 -7.93 -4.80 -4.48
N PHE A 259 -6.97 -4.51 -3.57
CA PHE A 259 -6.69 -3.16 -3.08
C PHE A 259 -6.00 -2.23 -4.10
N THR A 260 -5.83 -2.64 -5.35
CA THR A 260 -5.55 -1.71 -6.46
C THR A 260 -6.79 -0.96 -6.93
N ASP A 261 -7.99 -1.53 -6.73
CA ASP A 261 -9.27 -0.88 -7.07
C ASP A 261 -9.71 0.09 -5.95
N THR A 262 -10.10 1.29 -6.40
CA THR A 262 -10.60 2.39 -5.57
C THR A 262 -11.73 2.03 -4.61
N LYS A 263 -12.55 1.00 -4.89
CA LYS A 263 -13.60 0.53 -3.98
C LYS A 263 -12.99 -0.19 -2.75
N TRP A 264 -12.08 -1.12 -2.97
CA TRP A 264 -11.37 -1.83 -1.90
C TRP A 264 -10.50 -0.89 -1.06
N LEU A 265 -9.86 0.10 -1.69
CA LEU A 265 -9.14 1.18 -1.00
C LEU A 265 -10.04 2.08 -0.13
N ARG A 266 -11.37 2.08 -0.33
CA ARG A 266 -12.30 2.77 0.59
C ARG A 266 -12.68 1.87 1.76
N LEU A 267 -12.90 0.56 1.52
CA LEU A 267 -13.14 -0.43 2.58
C LEU A 267 -11.98 -0.44 3.58
N GLU A 268 -10.75 -0.61 3.09
CA GLU A 268 -9.50 -0.60 3.88
C GLU A 268 -9.39 0.66 4.73
N LYS A 269 -9.71 1.84 4.14
CA LYS A 269 -9.70 3.11 4.86
C LYS A 269 -10.77 3.21 5.95
N CYS A 270 -11.84 2.44 5.89
CA CYS A 270 -12.88 2.42 6.93
C CYS A 270 -12.42 1.59 8.14
N VAL A 271 -11.95 0.39 7.85
CA VAL A 271 -11.32 -0.54 8.81
C VAL A 271 -10.18 0.16 9.54
N ARG A 272 -9.21 0.70 8.80
CA ARG A 272 -8.06 1.43 9.35
C ARG A 272 -8.42 2.71 10.13
N LYS A 273 -9.67 3.18 10.05
CA LYS A 273 -10.15 4.36 10.78
C LYS A 273 -11.22 4.04 11.84
N GLY A 274 -11.62 2.77 12.00
CA GLY A 274 -12.78 2.38 12.81
C GLY A 274 -14.03 3.21 12.46
N SER A 275 -14.20 3.61 11.20
CA SER A 275 -15.18 4.62 10.81
C SER A 275 -15.65 4.45 9.38
N VAL A 276 -16.96 4.38 9.18
CA VAL A 276 -17.60 4.25 7.87
C VAL A 276 -17.55 5.52 7.00
N ASN A 277 -17.02 6.63 7.52
CA ASN A 277 -16.94 7.90 6.78
C ASN A 277 -16.22 7.86 5.41
N PRO A 278 -15.19 7.02 5.16
CA PRO A 278 -14.57 6.87 3.84
C PRO A 278 -15.46 6.21 2.77
N LEU A 279 -16.58 5.57 3.16
CA LEU A 279 -17.62 5.08 2.23
C LEU A 279 -18.49 6.23 1.71
N ARG A 280 -18.56 7.33 2.46
CA ARG A 280 -19.50 8.43 2.24
C ARG A 280 -19.12 9.24 0.99
N ASN A 281 -19.73 8.87 -0.14
CA ASN A 281 -19.44 9.39 -1.47
C ASN A 281 -19.54 10.93 -1.53
N LYS A 282 -18.43 11.64 -1.80
CA LYS A 282 -18.45 13.08 -2.11
C LYS A 282 -18.45 13.29 -3.63
N LYS A 283 -19.59 13.78 -4.14
CA LYS A 283 -19.85 14.06 -5.56
C LYS A 283 -18.76 14.93 -6.22
N ASN A 284 -18.44 14.57 -7.47
CA ASN A 284 -17.48 15.14 -8.43
C ASN A 284 -16.72 16.43 -8.04
N PRO A 285 -15.38 16.40 -7.96
CA PRO A 285 -14.57 17.60 -7.77
C PRO A 285 -14.51 18.47 -9.03
N THR A 286 -14.72 19.78 -8.87
CA THR A 286 -14.64 20.74 -9.97
C THR A 286 -13.18 21.08 -10.29
N VAL A 287 -12.56 20.33 -11.22
CA VAL A 287 -11.17 20.58 -11.65
C VAL A 287 -11.09 21.93 -12.38
N LEU A 288 -10.47 22.92 -11.73
CA LEU A 288 -10.28 24.26 -12.30
C LEU A 288 -9.15 24.30 -13.34
N THR A 289 -9.33 25.10 -14.40
CA THR A 289 -8.23 25.43 -15.32
C THR A 289 -7.12 26.23 -14.62
N PRO A 290 -5.85 26.19 -15.09
CA PRO A 290 -4.74 26.89 -14.43
C PRO A 290 -4.97 28.39 -14.21
N ILE A 291 -5.63 29.06 -15.16
CA ILE A 291 -6.02 30.48 -15.07
C ILE A 291 -7.02 30.69 -13.93
N LYS A 292 -8.06 29.84 -13.85
CA LYS A 292 -9.04 29.89 -12.74
C LYS A 292 -8.40 29.57 -11.39
N LYS A 293 -7.46 28.61 -11.31
CA LYS A 293 -6.67 28.32 -10.10
C LYS A 293 -5.90 29.55 -9.62
N LYS A 294 -5.17 30.23 -10.52
CA LYS A 294 -4.44 31.48 -10.20
C LYS A 294 -5.37 32.60 -9.75
N PHE A 295 -6.51 32.80 -10.44
CA PHE A 295 -7.50 33.81 -10.06
C PHE A 295 -8.10 33.56 -8.67
N VAL A 296 -8.58 32.35 -8.39
CA VAL A 296 -9.21 32.04 -7.10
C VAL A 296 -8.19 32.11 -5.95
N SER A 297 -6.95 31.65 -6.17
CA SER A 297 -5.87 31.83 -5.18
C SER A 297 -5.58 33.30 -4.90
N PHE A 298 -5.47 34.14 -5.94
CA PHE A 298 -5.27 35.58 -5.81
C PHE A 298 -6.43 36.27 -5.08
N PHE A 299 -7.67 36.00 -5.49
CA PHE A 299 -8.89 36.56 -4.89
C PHE A 299 -9.00 36.15 -3.41
N SER A 300 -8.82 34.88 -3.10
CA SER A 300 -8.89 34.38 -1.72
C SER A 300 -7.83 35.04 -0.84
N ARG A 301 -6.60 35.18 -1.34
CA ARG A 301 -5.48 35.83 -0.63
C ARG A 301 -5.64 37.33 -0.43
N LYS A 302 -6.29 38.05 -1.35
CA LYS A 302 -6.42 39.51 -1.30
C LYS A 302 -7.74 40.01 -0.71
N VAL A 303 -8.83 39.25 -0.90
CA VAL A 303 -10.18 39.62 -0.45
C VAL A 303 -10.58 38.79 0.77
N VAL A 304 -10.63 37.47 0.65
CA VAL A 304 -11.15 36.59 1.72
C VAL A 304 -10.30 36.64 2.97
N PHE A 305 -8.97 36.53 2.85
CA PHE A 305 -8.04 36.70 3.98
C PHE A 305 -8.18 38.07 4.65
N THR A 306 -8.29 39.15 3.86
CA THR A 306 -8.41 40.52 4.39
C THR A 306 -9.70 40.70 5.17
N ILE A 307 -10.84 40.23 4.65
CA ILE A 307 -12.13 40.25 5.35
C ILE A 307 -12.06 39.41 6.61
N ALA A 308 -11.53 38.18 6.52
CA ALA A 308 -11.40 37.28 7.66
C ALA A 308 -10.51 37.87 8.77
N LYS A 309 -9.45 38.60 8.43
CA LYS A 309 -8.54 39.29 9.36
C LYS A 309 -9.19 40.47 10.10
N LEU A 310 -10.30 41.03 9.59
CA LEU A 310 -11.08 42.06 10.28
C LEU A 310 -12.05 41.49 11.34
N LEU A 311 -12.28 40.17 11.34
CA LEU A 311 -13.13 39.50 12.30
C LEU A 311 -12.32 39.04 13.53
N PRO A 312 -12.99 38.80 14.68
CA PRO A 312 -12.32 38.28 15.87
C PRO A 312 -11.57 36.97 15.62
N VAL A 313 -10.44 36.88 16.32
CA VAL A 313 -9.59 35.69 16.43
C VAL A 313 -10.43 34.49 16.85
N ALA A 314 -10.33 33.40 16.10
CA ALA A 314 -10.84 32.11 16.52
C ALA A 314 -9.74 31.45 17.38
N LYS A 315 -9.82 31.63 18.71
CA LYS A 315 -8.84 31.10 19.69
C LYS A 315 -8.76 29.57 19.70
N ASP A 316 -9.85 28.93 19.28
CA ASP A 316 -10.01 27.50 19.07
C ASP A 316 -9.38 26.99 17.77
N ASN A 317 -9.14 27.86 16.78
CA ASN A 317 -8.65 27.44 15.47
C ASN A 317 -7.12 27.22 15.47
N VAL A 318 -6.75 25.97 15.22
CA VAL A 318 -5.36 25.56 14.92
C VAL A 318 -5.28 25.12 13.46
N LEU A 319 -4.30 25.63 12.72
CA LEU A 319 -4.00 25.21 11.35
C LEU A 319 -2.70 24.43 11.29
N LEU A 320 -2.72 23.28 10.62
CA LEU A 320 -1.54 22.52 10.21
C LEU A 320 -1.39 22.72 8.70
N VAL A 321 -0.26 23.25 8.22
CA VAL A 321 -0.13 23.67 6.82
C VAL A 321 1.17 23.16 6.19
N SER A 322 1.09 22.55 5.00
CA SER A 322 2.26 22.05 4.27
C SER A 322 2.07 22.12 2.76
N ASN A 323 3.17 22.31 2.03
CA ASN A 323 3.25 22.15 0.58
C ASN A 323 3.95 20.84 0.15
N LYS A 324 4.50 20.10 1.11
CA LYS A 324 5.36 18.92 0.89
C LYS A 324 4.54 17.64 0.89
N ILE A 325 3.71 17.45 1.91
CA ILE A 325 2.91 16.23 2.17
C ILE A 325 1.44 16.44 1.79
N SER A 326 0.74 15.38 1.39
CA SER A 326 -0.69 15.40 1.00
C SER A 326 -1.64 14.77 2.04
N ASP A 327 -1.07 14.21 3.10
CA ASP A 327 -1.72 13.61 4.27
C ASP A 327 -0.90 13.99 5.52
N LEU A 328 -1.44 13.83 6.73
CA LEU A 328 -0.67 14.03 7.97
C LEU A 328 0.43 12.96 8.07
N ASP A 329 1.68 13.41 8.21
CA ASP A 329 2.89 12.59 8.25
C ASP A 329 3.43 12.44 9.69
N ALA A 330 4.66 11.93 9.82
CA ALA A 330 5.36 11.85 11.10
C ALA A 330 5.56 13.22 11.77
N THR A 331 5.60 14.33 11.02
CA THR A 331 5.76 15.69 11.56
C THR A 331 4.47 16.21 12.19
N PHE A 332 3.34 16.12 11.47
CA PHE A 332 2.08 16.71 11.92
C PHE A 332 1.16 15.76 12.69
N MET A 333 1.29 14.44 12.55
CA MET A 333 0.45 13.50 13.30
C MET A 333 0.64 13.61 14.82
N PRO A 334 1.88 13.66 15.37
CA PRO A 334 2.08 13.84 16.81
C PRO A 334 1.54 15.19 17.31
N ILE A 335 1.73 16.26 16.53
CA ILE A 335 1.16 17.59 16.83
C ILE A 335 -0.37 17.53 16.91
N TYR A 336 -1.03 16.90 15.92
CA TYR A 336 -2.48 16.70 15.91
C TYR A 336 -2.97 15.90 17.13
N GLN A 337 -2.31 14.77 17.41
CA GLN A 337 -2.67 13.88 18.53
C GLN A 337 -2.51 14.58 19.88
N THR A 338 -1.38 15.24 20.11
CA THR A 338 -1.10 16.01 21.34
C THR A 338 -2.15 17.10 21.56
N ILE A 339 -2.50 17.88 20.52
CA ILE A 339 -3.56 18.90 20.63
C ILE A 339 -4.90 18.23 20.98
N LYS A 340 -5.25 17.10 20.35
CA LYS A 340 -6.51 16.42 20.64
C LYS A 340 -6.58 15.76 22.01
N GLN A 341 -5.45 15.40 22.58
CA GLN A 341 -5.34 14.87 23.95
C GLN A 341 -5.39 15.98 25.01
N LYS A 342 -4.58 17.05 24.85
CA LYS A 342 -4.42 18.11 25.86
C LYS A 342 -5.44 19.23 25.75
N HIS A 343 -5.88 19.54 24.53
CA HIS A 343 -6.79 20.65 24.20
C HIS A 343 -7.92 20.19 23.26
N PRO A 344 -8.80 19.27 23.71
CA PRO A 344 -9.84 18.67 22.87
C PRO A 344 -10.82 19.70 22.28
N GLU A 345 -10.97 20.87 22.93
CA GLU A 345 -11.78 22.01 22.49
C GLU A 345 -11.23 22.72 21.25
N LYS A 346 -9.94 22.55 20.91
CA LYS A 346 -9.34 23.19 19.73
C LYS A 346 -9.81 22.52 18.44
N SER A 347 -10.27 23.33 17.49
CA SER A 347 -10.63 22.92 16.13
C SER A 347 -9.39 22.90 15.22
N VAL A 348 -8.72 21.74 15.14
CA VAL A 348 -7.57 21.53 14.26
C VAL A 348 -8.02 21.30 12.80
N ARG A 349 -7.47 22.07 11.85
CA ARG A 349 -7.69 21.90 10.40
C ARG A 349 -6.36 21.74 9.65
N ALA A 350 -6.29 20.73 8.80
CA ALA A 350 -5.12 20.44 7.97
C ALA A 350 -5.29 21.02 6.54
N TYR A 351 -4.29 21.77 6.09
CA TYR A 351 -4.21 22.36 4.75
C TYR A 351 -2.91 21.89 4.07
N MET A 352 -2.98 20.68 3.55
CA MET A 352 -1.88 19.91 2.97
C MET A 352 -1.72 20.19 1.46
N LYS A 353 -0.66 19.64 0.85
CA LYS A 353 -0.40 19.72 -0.59
C LYS A 353 -1.58 19.16 -1.38
N MET A 354 -2.20 20.04 -2.16
CA MET A 354 -3.34 19.72 -3.03
C MET A 354 -3.01 18.63 -4.06
N ARG A 355 -3.94 17.71 -4.25
CA ARG A 355 -3.94 16.68 -5.29
C ARG A 355 -4.67 17.19 -6.55
N PRO A 356 -4.42 16.64 -7.75
CA PRO A 356 -5.13 17.04 -8.97
C PRO A 356 -6.66 17.03 -8.85
N GLU A 357 -7.19 16.04 -8.15
CA GLU A 357 -8.60 15.76 -7.89
C GLU A 357 -9.23 16.63 -6.78
N ASP A 358 -8.48 17.45 -6.05
CA ASP A 358 -9.06 18.27 -4.99
C ASP A 358 -9.91 19.44 -5.51
N ASN A 359 -10.92 19.86 -4.75
CA ASN A 359 -11.68 21.08 -5.06
C ASN A 359 -10.83 22.34 -4.74
N HIS A 360 -10.05 22.76 -5.74
CA HIS A 360 -9.15 23.92 -5.67
C HIS A 360 -9.83 25.22 -5.26
N ALA A 361 -11.10 25.45 -5.66
CA ALA A 361 -11.82 26.65 -5.28
C ALA A 361 -12.11 26.67 -3.77
N MET A 362 -12.75 25.59 -3.29
CA MET A 362 -13.14 25.45 -1.89
C MET A 362 -11.93 25.40 -0.96
N TYR A 363 -10.84 24.76 -1.40
CA TYR A 363 -9.57 24.75 -0.68
C TYR A 363 -9.07 26.17 -0.42
N TYR A 364 -8.83 26.98 -1.47
CA TYR A 364 -8.28 28.33 -1.29
C TYR A 364 -9.21 29.26 -0.50
N LEU A 365 -10.53 29.19 -0.75
CA LEU A 365 -11.51 30.03 -0.05
C LEU A 365 -11.53 29.71 1.45
N THR A 366 -11.65 28.43 1.82
CA THR A 366 -11.68 28.02 3.24
C THR A 366 -10.32 28.20 3.93
N TYR A 367 -9.22 27.92 3.23
CA TYR A 367 -7.86 28.12 3.72
C TYR A 367 -7.63 29.58 4.10
N PHE A 368 -7.82 30.53 3.18
CA PHE A 368 -7.55 31.94 3.45
C PHE A 368 -8.55 32.56 4.45
N TRP A 369 -9.79 32.06 4.50
CA TRP A 369 -10.75 32.42 5.55
C TRP A 369 -10.27 31.98 6.95
N ASN A 370 -9.89 30.72 7.10
CA ASN A 370 -9.42 30.20 8.38
C ASN A 370 -8.07 30.82 8.77
N LEU A 371 -7.15 31.02 7.83
CA LEU A 371 -5.85 31.67 8.06
C LEU A 371 -5.98 33.10 8.57
N GLY A 372 -6.95 33.87 8.06
CA GLY A 372 -7.20 35.24 8.54
C GLY A 372 -7.62 35.30 10.01
N ARG A 373 -8.26 34.23 10.51
CA ARG A 373 -8.82 34.14 11.88
C ARG A 373 -8.04 33.23 12.83
N ALA A 374 -7.07 32.45 12.35
CA ALA A 374 -6.35 31.45 13.14
C ALA A 374 -5.61 32.07 14.33
N LYS A 375 -5.61 31.38 15.46
CA LYS A 375 -4.71 31.70 16.59
C LYS A 375 -3.37 31.00 16.42
N TYR A 376 -3.37 29.72 16.00
CA TYR A 376 -2.16 28.93 15.82
C TYR A 376 -2.01 28.42 14.38
N VAL A 377 -0.81 28.52 13.82
CA VAL A 377 -0.47 28.01 12.48
C VAL A 377 0.88 27.28 12.54
N PHE A 378 0.87 25.96 12.37
CA PHE A 378 2.06 25.12 12.32
C PHE A 378 2.44 24.83 10.86
N LEU A 379 3.72 24.99 10.52
CA LEU A 379 4.28 24.69 9.19
C LEU A 379 5.59 23.89 9.32
N ASP A 380 5.92 23.10 8.29
CA ASP A 380 7.05 22.17 8.23
C ASP A 380 8.20 22.63 7.31
N ASP A 381 7.94 23.59 6.43
CA ASP A 381 8.86 23.97 5.35
C ASP A 381 8.53 25.39 4.82
N TYR A 382 9.23 25.81 3.77
CA TYR A 382 8.94 26.98 2.94
C TYR A 382 7.47 27.00 2.43
N TYR A 383 6.62 27.83 3.04
CA TYR A 383 5.18 27.85 2.79
C TYR A 383 4.71 29.11 2.00
N TYR A 384 4.78 29.03 0.66
CA TYR A 384 4.62 30.17 -0.27
C TYR A 384 3.33 30.99 -0.14
N GLN A 385 2.27 30.40 0.41
CA GLN A 385 1.00 31.06 0.65
C GLN A 385 1.13 32.24 1.63
N LEU A 386 2.13 32.21 2.52
CA LEU A 386 2.40 33.28 3.51
C LEU A 386 3.24 34.43 2.94
N TYR A 387 3.96 34.25 1.83
CA TYR A 387 5.04 35.18 1.43
C TYR A 387 4.56 36.59 1.08
N SER A 388 3.33 36.71 0.57
CA SER A 388 2.75 37.99 0.14
C SER A 388 1.67 38.52 1.09
N ILE A 389 1.62 38.02 2.32
CA ILE A 389 0.69 38.47 3.37
C ILE A 389 1.46 38.75 4.66
N ARG A 390 0.87 39.60 5.52
CA ARG A 390 1.32 39.78 6.90
C ARG A 390 0.26 39.21 7.82
N MET A 391 0.65 38.31 8.71
CA MET A 391 -0.22 37.79 9.75
C MET A 391 -0.61 38.91 10.74
N ARG A 392 -1.52 38.61 11.66
CA ARG A 392 -1.91 39.54 12.74
C ARG A 392 -1.07 39.25 13.99
N LYS A 393 -0.84 40.27 14.83
CA LYS A 393 0.15 40.21 15.92
C LYS A 393 -0.15 39.15 16.98
N GLU A 394 -1.42 38.79 17.16
CA GLU A 394 -1.88 37.82 18.16
C GLU A 394 -2.11 36.42 17.54
N ALA A 395 -1.66 36.21 16.29
CA ALA A 395 -1.56 34.88 15.67
C ALA A 395 -0.13 34.38 15.81
N GLU A 396 0.01 33.11 16.17
CA GLU A 396 1.28 32.41 16.29
C GLU A 396 1.51 31.54 15.06
N VAL A 397 2.72 31.62 14.53
CA VAL A 397 3.18 30.95 13.32
C VAL A 397 4.44 30.19 13.71
N ILE A 398 4.24 28.89 13.98
CA ILE A 398 5.23 27.97 14.50
C ILE A 398 5.91 27.28 13.31
N GLN A 399 7.18 27.59 13.08
CA GLN A 399 8.01 26.87 12.13
C GLN A 399 8.60 25.63 12.82
N LEU A 400 8.11 24.44 12.45
CA LEU A 400 8.63 23.15 12.93
C LEU A 400 9.92 22.76 12.21
N TRP A 401 10.09 23.24 10.98
CA TRP A 401 11.15 22.90 10.04
C TRP A 401 11.27 21.39 9.74
N HIS A 402 12.16 21.05 8.81
CA HIS A 402 12.34 19.68 8.31
C HIS A 402 13.72 19.08 8.59
N ALA A 403 14.72 19.90 8.94
CA ALA A 403 16.10 19.44 9.19
C ALA A 403 16.43 19.41 10.68
N ALA A 404 17.09 18.36 11.14
CA ALA A 404 17.84 18.38 12.40
C ALA A 404 19.22 19.02 12.16
N GLY A 405 19.80 19.62 13.21
CA GLY A 405 21.09 20.29 13.11
C GLY A 405 21.13 21.45 12.11
N ALA A 406 22.32 21.77 11.63
CA ALA A 406 22.56 22.72 10.56
C ALA A 406 23.81 22.33 9.74
N PHE A 407 23.63 21.56 8.67
CA PHE A 407 24.76 21.10 7.84
C PHE A 407 25.22 22.16 6.82
N LYS A 408 24.27 22.67 6.03
CA LYS A 408 24.47 23.64 4.94
C LYS A 408 23.84 24.95 5.32
N ARG A 409 24.40 26.06 4.84
CA ARG A 409 23.77 27.40 4.95
C ARG A 409 22.40 27.40 4.25
N PHE A 410 21.42 28.06 4.88
CA PHE A 410 20.03 28.17 4.40
C PHE A 410 19.43 29.52 4.75
N GLY A 411 18.29 29.88 4.16
CA GLY A 411 17.66 31.19 4.38
C GLY A 411 18.63 32.34 4.09
N HIS A 412 18.60 33.38 4.92
CA HIS A 412 19.47 34.55 4.81
C HIS A 412 20.97 34.20 4.97
N SER A 413 21.33 33.14 5.71
CA SER A 413 22.71 32.67 5.86
C SER A 413 23.34 32.14 4.57
N SER A 414 22.51 31.84 3.56
CA SER A 414 22.97 31.46 2.22
C SER A 414 23.28 32.67 1.33
N LEU A 415 22.83 33.89 1.67
CA LEU A 415 22.92 35.06 0.78
C LEU A 415 24.37 35.38 0.38
N GLY A 416 24.59 35.53 -0.93
CA GLY A 416 25.91 35.77 -1.52
C GLY A 416 26.59 34.52 -2.08
N PHE A 417 26.05 33.32 -1.80
CA PHE A 417 26.55 32.05 -2.35
C PHE A 417 25.77 31.58 -3.60
N LYS A 418 26.35 30.63 -4.35
CA LYS A 418 25.85 30.14 -5.66
C LYS A 418 24.44 29.55 -5.60
N ASP A 419 24.06 28.98 -4.45
CA ASP A 419 22.78 28.33 -4.20
C ASP A 419 21.74 29.23 -3.50
N SER A 420 22.07 30.50 -3.28
CA SER A 420 21.20 31.47 -2.61
C SER A 420 19.98 31.89 -3.45
N ILE A 421 18.86 32.13 -2.76
CA ILE A 421 17.69 32.79 -3.35
C ILE A 421 17.77 34.29 -3.03
N SER A 422 17.00 35.14 -3.71
CA SER A 422 17.05 36.59 -3.47
C SER A 422 16.64 36.97 -2.04
N LEU A 423 17.25 38.02 -1.50
CA LEU A 423 16.91 38.60 -0.20
C LEU A 423 15.39 38.85 -0.04
N ASP A 424 14.75 39.38 -1.09
CA ASP A 424 13.30 39.63 -1.15
C ASP A 424 12.45 38.33 -1.12
N PHE A 425 12.99 37.19 -1.52
CA PHE A 425 12.37 35.88 -1.30
C PHE A 425 12.49 35.47 0.18
N GLU A 426 13.71 35.42 0.73
CA GLU A 426 13.96 34.92 2.09
C GLU A 426 13.29 35.79 3.16
N THR A 427 13.37 37.12 3.01
CA THR A 427 12.65 38.05 3.89
C THR A 427 11.15 37.76 3.86
N ARG A 428 10.56 37.54 2.68
CA ARG A 428 9.12 37.23 2.59
C ARG A 428 8.76 35.83 3.12
N ALA A 429 9.67 34.86 3.01
CA ALA A 429 9.47 33.51 3.51
C ALA A 429 9.37 33.48 5.04
N HIS A 430 10.24 34.22 5.73
CA HIS A 430 10.42 34.11 7.18
C HIS A 430 9.74 35.23 7.99
N GLN A 431 9.38 36.38 7.39
CA GLN A 431 8.77 37.56 8.04
C GLN A 431 7.52 37.35 8.93
N ASN A 432 6.87 36.19 8.86
CA ASN A 432 5.63 35.89 9.57
C ASN A 432 5.84 34.92 10.75
N TYR A 433 7.00 34.27 10.87
CA TYR A 433 7.25 33.30 11.94
C TYR A 433 7.23 34.02 13.30
N THR A 434 6.59 33.41 14.30
CA THR A 434 6.62 33.90 15.69
C THR A 434 7.48 33.03 16.57
N THR A 435 7.64 31.75 16.21
CA THR A 435 8.41 30.75 16.93
C THR A 435 9.08 29.82 15.92
N SER A 436 10.34 29.46 16.15
CA SER A 436 11.04 28.42 15.39
C SER A 436 11.45 27.29 16.32
N VAL A 437 11.16 26.05 15.93
CA VAL A 437 11.58 24.86 16.68
C VAL A 437 12.92 24.37 16.13
N ILE A 438 13.82 23.98 17.03
CA ILE A 438 15.13 23.40 16.70
C ILE A 438 15.40 22.14 17.54
N SER A 439 16.41 21.36 17.15
CA SER A 439 16.76 20.11 17.83
C SER A 439 17.64 20.30 19.08
N SER A 440 18.45 21.37 19.15
CA SER A 440 19.39 21.65 20.24
C SER A 440 19.61 23.17 20.40
N SER A 441 19.78 23.67 21.63
CA SER A 441 20.05 25.08 21.91
C SER A 441 21.24 25.68 21.16
N ASP A 442 22.25 24.87 20.85
CA ASP A 442 23.48 25.29 20.16
C ASP A 442 23.20 25.82 18.74
N LEU A 443 22.03 25.50 18.17
CA LEU A 443 21.62 25.92 16.84
C LEU A 443 20.92 27.30 16.83
N LYS A 444 20.60 27.90 17.99
CA LYS A 444 19.86 29.18 18.06
C LYS A 444 20.51 30.30 17.21
N PRO A 445 21.84 30.56 17.26
CA PRO A 445 22.45 31.62 16.46
C PRO A 445 22.34 31.36 14.95
N ILE A 446 22.49 30.10 14.53
CA ILE A 446 22.39 29.69 13.13
C ILE A 446 20.98 29.92 12.59
N TYR A 447 19.94 29.51 13.34
CA TYR A 447 18.55 29.69 12.92
C TYR A 447 18.11 31.16 13.00
N ALA A 448 18.68 31.95 13.92
CA ALA A 448 18.45 33.39 14.01
C ALA A 448 19.01 34.14 12.79
N GLU A 449 20.24 33.81 12.37
CA GLU A 449 20.83 34.33 11.13
C GLU A 449 19.98 33.90 9.92
N ALA A 450 19.70 32.61 9.76
CA ALA A 450 19.02 32.05 8.60
C ALA A 450 17.58 32.56 8.42
N PHE A 451 16.77 32.56 9.48
CA PHE A 451 15.39 33.05 9.42
C PHE A 451 15.26 34.56 9.65
N HIS A 452 16.36 35.27 9.91
CA HIS A 452 16.38 36.69 10.27
C HIS A 452 15.40 37.00 11.42
N MET A 453 15.57 36.22 12.50
CA MET A 453 14.68 36.16 13.65
C MET A 453 15.47 36.39 14.95
N ASP A 454 14.82 36.99 15.94
CA ASP A 454 15.35 37.13 17.30
C ASP A 454 15.53 35.75 17.98
N GLU A 455 16.71 35.47 18.52
CA GLU A 455 17.03 34.20 19.20
C GLU A 455 16.05 33.83 20.33
N THR A 456 15.42 34.82 20.97
CA THR A 456 14.40 34.59 22.02
C THR A 456 13.11 33.94 21.51
N LYS A 457 12.95 33.78 20.19
CA LYS A 457 11.81 33.12 19.53
C LYS A 457 12.15 31.75 18.99
N ILE A 458 13.38 31.29 19.20
CA ILE A 458 13.88 30.03 18.68
C ILE A 458 14.08 29.11 19.86
N GLU A 459 13.38 27.98 19.89
CA GLU A 459 13.33 27.10 21.06
C GLU A 459 13.68 25.66 20.69
N ALA A 460 14.52 25.05 21.52
CA ALA A 460 14.92 23.68 21.40
C ALA A 460 13.88 22.78 22.08
N PHE A 461 13.16 22.00 21.29
CA PHE A 461 12.17 21.03 21.80
C PHE A 461 12.40 19.61 21.24
N GLY A 462 13.39 19.44 20.37
CA GLY A 462 13.47 18.30 19.46
C GLY A 462 12.56 18.48 18.24
N LEU A 463 12.52 17.50 17.35
CA LEU A 463 11.69 17.54 16.14
C LEU A 463 10.57 16.48 16.20
N PRO A 464 9.28 16.87 16.07
CA PRO A 464 8.16 15.92 16.13
C PRO A 464 8.30 14.71 15.21
N ARG A 465 8.87 14.90 14.01
CA ARG A 465 9.02 13.82 13.01
C ARG A 465 9.87 12.64 13.47
N LEU A 466 10.74 12.82 14.47
CA LEU A 466 11.74 11.82 14.87
C LEU A 466 11.23 10.79 15.90
N TRP A 467 9.98 10.92 16.40
CA TRP A 467 9.41 10.04 17.42
C TRP A 467 9.60 8.54 17.14
N LYS A 468 9.44 8.14 15.86
CA LYS A 468 9.64 6.76 15.36
C LYS A 468 11.02 6.15 15.68
N LEU A 469 12.07 6.96 15.82
CA LEU A 469 13.42 6.48 16.09
C LEU A 469 13.65 6.21 17.59
N PHE A 470 12.86 6.87 18.43
CA PHE A 470 12.86 6.68 19.89
C PHE A 470 11.90 5.55 20.31
N ASP A 471 10.72 5.48 19.68
CA ASP A 471 9.68 4.47 19.95
C ASP A 471 10.13 3.03 19.63
N GLN A 472 10.25 2.20 20.67
CA GLN A 472 10.78 0.84 20.56
C GLN A 472 9.78 -0.13 19.92
N ASP A 473 8.50 -0.04 20.28
CA ASP A 473 7.45 -0.91 19.74
C ASP A 473 7.26 -0.65 18.24
N TYR A 474 7.31 0.62 17.82
CA TYR A 474 7.29 1.00 16.41
C TYR A 474 8.50 0.47 15.65
N LYS A 475 9.71 0.55 16.22
CA LYS A 475 10.93 -0.02 15.62
C LYS A 475 10.79 -1.52 15.38
N GLU A 476 10.36 -2.27 16.39
CA GLU A 476 10.19 -3.73 16.30
C GLU A 476 9.11 -4.11 15.29
N PHE A 477 7.96 -3.44 15.31
CA PHE A 477 6.90 -3.61 14.32
C PHE A 477 7.39 -3.34 12.88
N ARG A 478 8.17 -2.27 12.66
CA ARG A 478 8.69 -1.96 11.32
C ARG A 478 9.73 -2.96 10.84
N LEU A 479 10.61 -3.45 11.72
CA LEU A 479 11.59 -4.48 11.39
C LEU A 479 10.90 -5.77 10.93
N ASP A 480 9.90 -6.25 11.67
CA ASP A 480 9.10 -7.43 11.31
C ASP A 480 8.33 -7.25 9.99
N TYR A 481 7.66 -6.10 9.81
CA TYR A 481 6.98 -5.74 8.56
C TYR A 481 7.92 -5.83 7.35
N PHE A 482 9.11 -5.23 7.45
CA PHE A 482 10.06 -5.23 6.34
C PHE A 482 10.64 -6.62 6.07
N GLN A 483 10.95 -7.41 7.10
CA GLN A 483 11.41 -8.79 6.92
C GLN A 483 10.34 -9.70 6.30
N LYS A 484 9.05 -9.45 6.54
CA LYS A 484 7.93 -10.15 5.89
C LYS A 484 7.76 -9.75 4.43
N MET A 485 7.77 -8.45 4.14
CA MET A 485 7.58 -7.91 2.78
C MET A 485 8.79 -8.13 1.85
N TYR A 486 10.00 -8.14 2.40
CA TYR A 486 11.25 -8.26 1.65
C TYR A 486 12.09 -9.42 2.21
N PRO A 487 11.89 -10.66 1.73
CA PRO A 487 12.59 -11.85 2.25
C PRO A 487 14.12 -11.75 2.21
N LEU A 488 14.69 -10.94 1.31
CA LEU A 488 16.14 -10.67 1.23
C LEU A 488 16.73 -10.05 2.51
N LEU A 489 15.92 -9.37 3.32
CA LEU A 489 16.35 -8.79 4.60
C LEU A 489 16.54 -9.85 5.70
N LYS A 490 16.00 -11.07 5.54
CA LYS A 490 16.04 -12.09 6.59
C LYS A 490 17.46 -12.63 6.76
N GLY A 491 18.02 -12.43 7.97
CA GLY A 491 19.35 -12.94 8.34
C GLY A 491 20.53 -12.18 7.72
N LYS A 492 20.30 -11.04 7.07
CA LYS A 492 21.33 -10.15 6.51
C LYS A 492 21.30 -8.78 7.18
N LYS A 493 22.46 -8.13 7.22
CA LYS A 493 22.60 -6.74 7.67
C LYS A 493 22.30 -5.77 6.54
N VAL A 494 21.74 -4.62 6.84
CA VAL A 494 21.30 -3.63 5.84
C VAL A 494 22.29 -2.47 5.73
N ILE A 495 22.88 -2.31 4.55
CA ILE A 495 23.64 -1.12 4.19
C ILE A 495 22.70 -0.18 3.41
N THR A 496 22.39 1.00 3.93
CA THR A 496 21.57 1.97 3.19
C THR A 496 22.45 3.01 2.52
N TYR A 497 22.36 3.12 1.19
CA TYR A 497 22.99 4.19 0.43
C TYR A 497 21.98 5.33 0.15
N ALA A 498 22.24 6.49 0.73
CA ALA A 498 21.39 7.68 0.66
C ALA A 498 22.19 8.93 0.25
N PRO A 499 22.64 9.04 -1.02
CA PRO A 499 23.40 10.20 -1.51
C PRO A 499 22.50 11.43 -1.65
N THR A 500 23.11 12.62 -1.53
CA THR A 500 22.43 13.88 -1.87
C THR A 500 22.40 14.11 -3.37
N PHE A 501 21.38 14.83 -3.83
CA PHE A 501 21.30 15.21 -5.23
C PHE A 501 22.40 16.24 -5.59
N ARG A 502 22.83 16.23 -6.85
CA ARG A 502 23.66 17.29 -7.45
C ARG A 502 22.80 18.22 -8.31
N GLY A 503 23.19 19.48 -8.39
CA GLY A 503 22.69 20.40 -9.42
C GLY A 503 21.19 20.74 -9.46
N ASN A 504 20.79 21.23 -10.63
CA ASN A 504 19.46 21.64 -11.05
C ASN A 504 18.58 20.43 -11.45
N SER A 505 17.29 20.66 -11.72
CA SER A 505 16.32 19.58 -11.99
C SER A 505 16.64 18.65 -13.17
N GLU A 506 17.47 19.05 -14.14
CA GLU A 506 17.92 18.20 -15.23
C GLU A 506 19.18 17.40 -14.83
N GLU A 507 20.15 18.04 -14.20
CA GLU A 507 21.33 17.39 -13.61
C GLU A 507 20.94 16.29 -12.61
N ARG A 508 19.86 16.51 -11.83
CA ARG A 508 19.29 15.50 -10.94
C ARG A 508 18.75 14.26 -11.65
N LYS A 509 18.18 14.40 -12.84
CA LYS A 509 17.70 13.24 -13.63
C LYS A 509 18.86 12.45 -14.23
N ALA A 510 19.98 13.11 -14.50
CA ALA A 510 21.19 12.53 -15.06
C ALA A 510 22.16 11.98 -13.99
N PHE A 511 21.79 12.01 -12.70
CA PHE A 511 22.58 11.43 -11.61
C PHE A 511 22.87 9.95 -11.88
N GLN A 512 24.10 9.50 -11.63
CA GLN A 512 24.51 8.10 -11.71
C GLN A 512 25.10 7.65 -10.37
N LEU A 513 24.92 6.38 -10.01
CA LEU A 513 25.52 5.80 -8.81
C LEU A 513 27.04 5.62 -8.98
N GLU A 514 27.81 6.46 -8.31
CA GLU A 514 29.28 6.29 -8.16
C GLU A 514 29.65 5.12 -7.24
N LEU A 515 28.69 4.54 -6.51
CA LEU A 515 28.92 3.39 -5.63
C LEU A 515 28.78 2.09 -6.43
N ASN A 516 29.86 1.32 -6.56
CA ASN A 516 29.88 0.12 -7.39
C ASN A 516 29.14 -1.06 -6.71
N LEU A 517 27.82 -1.13 -6.96
CA LEU A 517 26.93 -2.15 -6.40
C LEU A 517 27.34 -3.60 -6.76
N ARG A 518 27.93 -3.83 -7.94
CA ARG A 518 28.41 -5.17 -8.35
C ARG A 518 29.54 -5.63 -7.44
N LYS A 519 30.52 -4.76 -7.21
CA LYS A 519 31.63 -5.05 -6.31
C LYS A 519 31.18 -5.20 -4.85
N MET A 520 30.17 -4.44 -4.41
CA MET A 520 29.56 -4.68 -3.10
C MET A 520 28.85 -6.04 -3.01
N LYS A 521 28.18 -6.51 -4.07
CA LYS A 521 27.58 -7.85 -4.12
C LYS A 521 28.65 -8.95 -4.02
N GLU A 522 29.74 -8.80 -4.77
CA GLU A 522 30.88 -9.72 -4.79
C GLU A 522 31.55 -9.84 -3.40
N GLU A 523 31.79 -8.72 -2.72
CA GLU A 523 32.58 -8.65 -1.49
C GLU A 523 31.75 -8.77 -0.18
N LEU A 524 30.46 -8.43 -0.22
CA LEU A 524 29.60 -8.31 0.97
C LEU A 524 28.29 -9.10 0.87
N GLY A 525 27.91 -9.60 -0.30
CA GLY A 525 26.56 -10.13 -0.59
C GLY A 525 26.12 -11.38 0.19
N GLN A 526 27.03 -12.04 0.92
CA GLN A 526 26.69 -13.15 1.82
C GLN A 526 26.05 -12.65 3.13
N GLU A 527 26.65 -11.65 3.78
CA GLU A 527 26.21 -11.11 5.08
C GLU A 527 25.29 -9.88 4.94
N TYR A 528 25.38 -9.15 3.83
CA TYR A 528 24.75 -7.85 3.67
C TYR A 528 23.76 -7.80 2.49
N VAL A 529 22.87 -6.82 2.56
CA VAL A 529 22.04 -6.30 1.45
C VAL A 529 22.24 -4.80 1.34
N VAL A 530 22.05 -4.24 0.14
CA VAL A 530 22.07 -2.78 -0.07
C VAL A 530 20.64 -2.27 -0.27
N VAL A 531 20.25 -1.29 0.54
CA VAL A 531 19.02 -0.53 0.36
C VAL A 531 19.36 0.82 -0.26
N ILE A 532 18.70 1.19 -1.36
CA ILE A 532 18.94 2.44 -2.06
C ILE A 532 17.83 3.45 -1.73
N LYS A 533 18.23 4.68 -1.41
CA LYS A 533 17.34 5.79 -1.06
C LYS A 533 17.65 7.02 -1.90
N LEU A 534 17.15 7.04 -3.12
CA LEU A 534 17.33 8.17 -4.04
C LEU A 534 16.21 9.20 -3.93
N HIS A 535 16.48 10.40 -4.47
CA HIS A 535 15.49 11.46 -4.58
C HIS A 535 14.41 11.06 -5.61
N PRO A 536 13.10 11.34 -5.39
CA PRO A 536 12.00 11.02 -6.33
C PRO A 536 12.04 11.65 -7.74
N LEU A 537 13.17 12.23 -8.16
CA LEU A 537 13.42 12.74 -9.50
C LEU A 537 14.51 11.94 -10.25
N VAL A 538 15.20 11.04 -9.54
CA VAL A 538 16.12 10.06 -10.12
C VAL A 538 15.29 8.81 -10.41
N SER A 539 15.36 8.26 -11.62
CA SER A 539 14.79 6.93 -11.87
C SER A 539 15.71 5.89 -11.24
N VAL A 540 15.16 4.94 -10.48
CA VAL A 540 15.96 3.88 -9.84
C VAL A 540 16.14 2.68 -10.76
N GLU A 541 15.18 2.43 -11.65
CA GLU A 541 15.23 1.43 -12.71
C GLU A 541 16.45 1.61 -13.64
N THR A 542 16.92 2.85 -13.82
CA THR A 542 18.11 3.16 -14.64
C THR A 542 19.42 3.07 -13.85
N GLN A 543 19.38 2.72 -12.56
CA GLN A 543 20.53 2.74 -11.64
C GLN A 543 20.86 1.36 -11.07
N VAL A 544 19.86 0.48 -10.94
CA VAL A 544 20.02 -0.87 -10.40
C VAL A 544 19.85 -1.88 -11.53
N PRO A 545 20.94 -2.51 -12.02
CA PRO A 545 20.86 -3.63 -12.95
C PRO A 545 20.00 -4.79 -12.41
N GLU A 546 19.21 -5.42 -13.28
CA GLU A 546 18.31 -6.53 -12.92
C GLU A 546 19.03 -7.69 -12.20
N ASP A 547 20.28 -7.97 -12.57
CA ASP A 547 21.09 -9.04 -11.97
C ASP A 547 21.57 -8.77 -10.54
N LEU A 548 21.21 -7.60 -9.98
CA LEU A 548 21.41 -7.24 -8.58
C LEU A 548 20.13 -7.28 -7.72
N ALA A 549 18.99 -7.71 -8.29
CA ALA A 549 17.69 -7.74 -7.59
C ALA A 549 17.64 -8.71 -6.38
N ASP A 550 18.62 -9.60 -6.24
CA ASP A 550 18.85 -10.52 -5.10
C ASP A 550 19.74 -9.91 -3.98
N PHE A 551 20.23 -8.68 -4.18
CA PHE A 551 21.15 -7.98 -3.26
C PHE A 551 20.73 -6.53 -2.99
N VAL A 552 20.07 -5.87 -3.94
CA VAL A 552 19.71 -4.45 -3.90
C VAL A 552 18.20 -4.27 -3.85
N LEU A 553 17.74 -3.43 -2.91
CA LEU A 553 16.33 -3.04 -2.74
C LEU A 553 16.15 -1.53 -2.94
N ASP A 554 15.16 -1.12 -3.73
CA ASP A 554 14.77 0.29 -3.84
C ASP A 554 13.78 0.70 -2.75
N PHE A 555 14.24 1.51 -1.79
CA PHE A 555 13.39 2.11 -0.75
C PHE A 555 13.16 3.62 -1.00
N SER A 556 13.40 4.12 -2.22
CA SER A 556 13.22 5.54 -2.58
C SER A 556 11.79 6.04 -2.34
N GLY A 557 10.78 5.17 -2.51
CA GLY A 557 9.37 5.45 -2.18
C GLY A 557 8.98 5.36 -0.70
N ILE A 558 9.85 4.82 0.17
CA ILE A 558 9.58 4.62 1.60
C ILE A 558 9.96 5.88 2.42
N GLU A 559 9.30 6.09 3.55
CA GLU A 559 9.58 7.21 4.47
C GLU A 559 10.97 7.04 5.13
N MET A 560 11.74 8.13 5.26
CA MET A 560 13.15 8.06 5.66
C MET A 560 13.35 7.38 7.01
N ASN A 561 12.60 7.73 8.04
CA ASN A 561 12.80 7.15 9.38
C ASN A 561 12.52 5.64 9.37
N ASP A 562 11.51 5.18 8.61
CA ASP A 562 11.23 3.75 8.43
C ASP A 562 12.41 3.01 7.78
N VAL A 563 13.16 3.67 6.87
CA VAL A 563 14.40 3.13 6.30
C VAL A 563 15.53 3.11 7.34
N LEU A 564 15.75 4.21 8.06
CA LEU A 564 16.81 4.30 9.08
C LEU A 564 16.66 3.22 10.17
N ILE A 565 15.43 2.85 10.53
CA ILE A 565 15.15 1.78 11.51
C ILE A 565 15.73 0.43 11.06
N VAL A 566 15.59 0.07 9.77
CA VAL A 566 16.14 -1.18 9.23
C VAL A 566 17.63 -1.10 8.91
N THR A 567 18.21 0.11 8.78
CA THR A 567 19.62 0.31 8.41
C THR A 567 20.56 -0.07 9.56
N ASP A 568 21.55 -0.93 9.28
CA ASP A 568 22.68 -1.20 10.18
C ASP A 568 23.86 -0.26 9.91
N ILE A 569 24.13 0.04 8.63
CA ILE A 569 25.23 0.92 8.19
C ILE A 569 24.67 1.94 7.20
N LEU A 570 24.83 3.23 7.50
CA LEU A 570 24.44 4.31 6.58
C LEU A 570 25.65 4.74 5.74
N ILE A 571 25.52 4.70 4.41
CA ILE A 571 26.43 5.34 3.47
C ILE A 571 25.74 6.59 2.92
N THR A 572 26.33 7.76 3.11
CA THR A 572 25.80 9.05 2.63
C THR A 572 26.95 10.03 2.37
N ASP A 573 26.66 11.24 1.91
CA ASP A 573 27.66 12.25 1.55
C ASP A 573 27.51 13.56 2.35
N TYR A 574 26.61 14.44 1.91
CA TYR A 574 26.39 15.79 2.43
C TYR A 574 24.95 15.95 2.94
N SER A 575 24.32 14.86 3.38
CA SER A 575 22.92 14.81 3.78
C SER A 575 22.72 15.18 5.25
N SER A 576 21.66 15.93 5.57
CA SER A 576 21.26 16.17 6.96
C SER A 576 20.69 14.91 7.65
N VAL A 577 20.47 13.81 6.92
CA VAL A 577 20.03 12.52 7.48
C VAL A 577 21.03 11.95 8.50
N ILE A 578 22.27 12.41 8.50
CA ILE A 578 23.31 12.01 9.47
C ILE A 578 22.95 12.38 10.91
N TYR A 579 22.18 13.46 11.10
CA TYR A 579 21.65 13.83 12.43
C TYR A 579 20.53 12.87 12.83
N ASP A 580 19.59 12.60 11.93
CA ASP A 580 18.48 11.68 12.22
C ASP A 580 19.00 10.28 12.56
N TYR A 581 20.03 9.80 11.85
CA TYR A 581 20.61 8.48 12.07
C TYR A 581 21.55 8.40 13.29
N SER A 582 22.16 9.52 13.72
CA SER A 582 23.01 9.51 14.93
C SER A 582 22.22 9.19 16.20
N ILE A 583 20.91 9.42 16.22
CA ILE A 583 19.99 8.96 17.28
C ILE A 583 20.07 7.44 17.51
N LEU A 584 20.27 6.65 16.44
CA LEU A 584 20.37 5.20 16.54
C LEU A 584 21.76 4.72 17.01
N ASN A 585 22.75 5.64 17.09
CA ASN A 585 24.15 5.36 17.43
C ASN A 585 24.77 4.21 16.61
N ARG A 586 24.46 4.17 15.31
CA ARG A 586 24.94 3.15 14.35
C ARG A 586 25.96 3.73 13.35
N PRO A 587 26.85 2.92 12.76
CA PRO A 587 27.93 3.42 11.91
C PRO A 587 27.48 4.21 10.67
N ILE A 588 28.17 5.31 10.39
CA ILE A 588 27.98 6.15 9.19
C ILE A 588 29.30 6.20 8.41
N ILE A 589 29.25 5.91 7.11
CA ILE A 589 30.37 6.08 6.17
C ILE A 589 30.05 7.27 5.26
N PHE A 590 30.99 8.18 5.13
CA PHE A 590 30.85 9.41 4.36
C PHE A 590 31.51 9.25 2.98
N TYR A 591 30.72 8.88 1.97
CA TYR A 591 31.16 8.66 0.59
C TYR A 591 31.24 9.97 -0.20
N ALA A 592 32.29 10.75 0.09
CA ALA A 592 32.50 12.11 -0.43
C ALA A 592 33.44 12.12 -1.65
N TYR A 593 33.10 11.31 -2.67
CA TYR A 593 33.89 11.13 -3.89
C TYR A 593 34.18 12.44 -4.66
N ASP A 594 33.37 13.48 -4.46
CA ASP A 594 33.46 14.78 -5.12
C ASP A 594 33.65 15.96 -4.15
N LEU A 595 34.23 15.73 -2.96
CA LEU A 595 34.33 16.73 -1.88
C LEU A 595 34.93 18.07 -2.31
N GLU A 596 36.00 18.06 -3.11
CA GLU A 596 36.64 19.27 -3.62
C GLU A 596 35.68 20.11 -4.48
N ALA A 597 34.96 19.46 -5.41
CA ALA A 597 33.99 20.13 -6.27
C ALA A 597 32.77 20.61 -5.46
N TYR A 598 32.25 19.77 -4.56
CA TYR A 598 31.05 20.08 -3.79
C TYR A 598 31.26 21.25 -2.83
N SER A 599 32.43 21.32 -2.19
CA SER A 599 32.78 22.39 -1.23
C SER A 599 32.91 23.77 -1.91
N LEU A 600 33.20 23.81 -3.22
CA LEU A 600 33.19 25.03 -4.01
C LEU A 600 31.76 25.47 -4.41
N GLU A 601 30.80 24.56 -4.43
CA GLU A 601 29.40 24.85 -4.80
C GLU A 601 28.48 25.13 -3.61
N ARG A 602 28.73 24.50 -2.45
CA ARG A 602 27.83 24.50 -1.29
C ARG A 602 28.60 24.87 -0.03
N ASN A 603 28.11 25.89 0.67
CA ASN A 603 28.78 26.41 1.85
C ASN A 603 28.20 25.77 3.12
N PHE A 604 29.03 24.98 3.79
CA PHE A 604 28.75 24.40 5.09
C PHE A 604 28.90 25.44 6.22
N TYR A 605 28.37 25.14 7.41
CA TYR A 605 28.65 25.94 8.61
C TYR A 605 30.00 25.59 9.26
N HIS A 606 30.56 24.43 8.94
CA HIS A 606 31.76 23.85 9.54
C HIS A 606 32.65 23.25 8.46
N ASP A 607 33.94 23.02 8.76
CA ASP A 607 34.79 22.18 7.90
C ASP A 607 34.23 20.75 7.85
N TYR A 608 34.05 20.20 6.64
CA TYR A 608 33.39 18.92 6.47
C TYR A 608 34.16 17.76 7.12
N LEU A 609 35.49 17.72 6.99
CA LEU A 609 36.34 16.61 7.46
C LEU A 609 36.46 16.62 8.99
N GLU A 610 36.48 17.80 9.61
CA GLU A 610 36.49 17.92 11.07
C GLU A 610 35.12 17.58 11.67
N PHE A 611 34.05 18.02 11.01
CA PHE A 611 32.67 17.99 11.51
C PHE A 611 32.02 16.60 11.50
N VAL A 612 32.24 15.79 10.45
CA VAL A 612 31.48 14.54 10.30
C VAL A 612 31.89 13.46 11.33
N PRO A 613 30.91 12.72 11.92
CA PRO A 613 31.17 11.74 12.96
C PRO A 613 31.67 10.36 12.47
N GLY A 614 31.97 10.19 11.19
CA GLY A 614 32.34 8.90 10.60
C GLY A 614 33.56 9.00 9.67
N PRO A 615 34.12 7.85 9.23
CA PRO A 615 35.19 7.85 8.23
C PRO A 615 34.69 8.43 6.90
N VAL A 616 35.52 9.30 6.30
CA VAL A 616 35.33 9.85 4.96
C VAL A 616 36.14 9.02 3.96
N VAL A 617 35.51 8.65 2.85
CA VAL A 617 36.08 7.81 1.80
C VAL A 617 35.68 8.32 0.42
N ALA A 618 36.54 8.10 -0.57
CA ALA A 618 36.32 8.57 -1.95
C ALA A 618 36.04 7.42 -2.93
N THR A 619 36.32 6.16 -2.54
CA THR A 619 36.17 4.98 -3.40
C THR A 619 35.29 3.89 -2.77
N THR A 620 34.67 3.06 -3.62
CA THR A 620 33.84 1.93 -3.14
C THR A 620 34.70 0.90 -2.39
N GLU A 621 35.95 0.72 -2.81
CA GLU A 621 36.95 -0.14 -2.19
C GLU A 621 37.25 0.23 -0.74
N GLU A 622 37.40 1.52 -0.45
CA GLU A 622 37.61 2.00 0.92
C GLU A 622 36.38 1.75 1.80
N ALA A 623 35.17 1.99 1.28
CA ALA A 623 33.92 1.70 1.99
C ALA A 623 33.80 0.20 2.31
N ILE A 624 34.01 -0.69 1.33
CA ILE A 624 34.00 -2.15 1.52
C ILE A 624 35.04 -2.57 2.57
N LYS A 625 36.26 -2.03 2.48
CA LYS A 625 37.34 -2.35 3.42
C LYS A 625 36.95 -1.99 4.86
N LEU A 626 36.37 -0.81 5.09
CA LEU A 626 35.92 -0.37 6.43
C LEU A 626 34.85 -1.29 7.00
N ILE A 627 33.94 -1.79 6.16
CA ILE A 627 32.88 -2.74 6.55
C ILE A 627 33.51 -4.10 6.91
N GLN A 628 34.38 -4.64 6.05
CA GLN A 628 35.06 -5.93 6.27
C GLN A 628 35.99 -5.91 7.51
N THR A 629 36.67 -4.80 7.80
CA THR A 629 37.53 -4.66 9.00
C THR A 629 36.79 -4.16 10.24
N ASN A 630 35.50 -3.84 10.12
CA ASN A 630 34.67 -3.21 11.16
C ASN A 630 35.25 -1.90 11.73
N GLN A 631 35.97 -1.13 10.89
CA GLN A 631 36.66 0.12 11.29
C GLN A 631 35.79 1.38 11.06
N MET A 632 34.47 1.24 11.14
CA MET A 632 33.51 2.31 10.83
C MET A 632 33.20 3.24 12.03
N ILE A 633 33.55 2.83 13.26
CA ILE A 633 33.21 3.55 14.49
C ILE A 633 34.40 4.44 14.90
N THR A 634 34.17 5.76 14.96
CA THR A 634 35.22 6.76 15.24
C THR A 634 35.26 7.24 16.69
N GLY A 635 34.27 6.85 17.52
CA GLY A 635 34.03 7.41 18.85
C GLY A 635 33.32 8.78 18.85
N LYS A 636 33.31 9.53 17.74
CA LYS A 636 32.70 10.87 17.65
C LYS A 636 31.16 10.88 17.59
N LEU A 637 30.53 9.75 17.26
CA LEU A 637 29.10 9.71 16.91
C LEU A 637 28.17 10.07 18.08
N GLN A 638 28.54 9.67 19.31
CA GLN A 638 27.76 10.00 20.50
C GLN A 638 27.83 11.50 20.79
N ASP A 639 29.03 12.09 20.93
CA ASP A 639 29.23 13.54 21.09
C ASP A 639 28.51 14.36 20.01
N PHE A 640 28.45 13.85 18.78
CA PHE A 640 27.74 14.46 17.66
C PHE A 640 26.22 14.42 17.86
N ALA A 641 25.66 13.30 18.31
CA ALA A 641 24.25 13.17 18.63
C ALA A 641 23.85 14.07 19.82
N GLU A 642 24.65 14.08 20.89
CA GLU A 642 24.42 14.90 22.10
C GLU A 642 24.46 16.42 21.80
N LYS A 643 25.30 16.87 20.86
CA LYS A 643 25.30 18.27 20.39
C LYS A 643 24.12 18.59 19.48
N ALA A 644 23.72 17.63 18.64
CA ALA A 644 22.65 17.81 17.66
C ALA A 644 21.25 17.83 18.29
N PHE A 645 21.05 17.16 19.44
CA PHE A 645 19.77 17.00 20.12
C PHE A 645 19.89 17.29 21.62
N GLU A 646 19.09 18.24 22.12
CA GLU A 646 18.95 18.51 23.56
C GLU A 646 18.04 17.48 24.25
N TYR A 647 17.11 16.88 23.50
CA TYR A 647 16.16 15.87 23.97
C TYR A 647 16.30 14.59 23.14
N HIS A 648 16.46 13.46 23.81
CA HIS A 648 16.64 12.13 23.22
C HIS A 648 15.38 11.26 23.39
N ASP A 649 14.22 11.80 23.01
CA ASP A 649 12.91 11.16 23.15
C ASP A 649 11.92 11.59 22.04
N GLY A 650 10.74 10.97 22.02
CA GLY A 650 9.66 11.27 21.08
C GLY A 650 8.76 12.46 21.44
N ASP A 651 8.98 13.12 22.58
CA ASP A 651 8.00 14.03 23.21
C ASP A 651 8.07 15.48 22.70
N ALA A 652 8.78 15.73 21.59
CA ALA A 652 8.92 17.06 21.00
C ALA A 652 7.57 17.75 20.75
N ALA A 653 6.57 17.00 20.27
CA ALA A 653 5.22 17.52 20.08
C ALA A 653 4.55 17.95 21.40
N ALA A 654 4.79 17.24 22.50
CA ALA A 654 4.26 17.60 23.82
C ALA A 654 4.82 18.94 24.28
N ARG A 655 6.15 19.12 24.23
CA ARG A 655 6.84 20.38 24.59
C ARG A 655 6.36 21.57 23.78
N ILE A 656 6.29 21.41 22.46
CA ILE A 656 5.87 22.48 21.55
C ILE A 656 4.45 22.96 21.90
N ILE A 657 3.53 22.03 22.15
CA ILE A 657 2.15 22.37 22.51
C ILE A 657 2.08 23.02 23.89
N ASP A 658 2.80 22.50 24.89
CA ASP A 658 2.85 23.08 26.24
C ASP A 658 3.49 24.48 26.28
N TYR A 659 4.35 24.81 25.31
CA TYR A 659 4.93 26.14 25.17
C TYR A 659 3.98 27.13 24.48
N VAL A 660 3.37 26.74 23.34
CA VAL A 660 2.56 27.66 22.53
C VAL A 660 1.09 27.77 22.98
N MET A 661 0.54 26.74 23.62
CA MET A 661 -0.88 26.70 24.03
C MET A 661 -1.07 26.98 25.54
N GLN A 662 -0.32 27.94 26.07
CA GLN A 662 -0.50 28.49 27.42
C GLN A 662 -1.67 29.49 27.41
N ASP A 663 -2.89 29.02 27.62
CA ASP A 663 -4.11 29.83 27.85
C ASP A 663 -4.37 30.10 29.35
#